data_AF-A0AAU5NV33-F1
#
_entry.id   AF-A0AAU5NV33-F1
#
_cell.length_a   1.000
_cell.length_b   1.000
_cell.length_c   1.000
_cell.angle_alpha   90.00
_cell.angle_beta   90.00
_cell.angle_gamma   90.00
#
_symmetry.space_group_name_H-M   'P 1'
#
loop_
_entity.id
_entity.type
_entity.pdbx_description
1 polymer ?
#
loop_
_entity_poly.entity_id
_entity_poly.type
_entity_poly.pdbx_seq_one_letter_code
_entity_poly.pdbx_strand_id
1 'polypeptide(L)'
;MKLRSLGVALAAMAALVTLPLHSSPAAAADLPLSQGKTATSSSDENAGTVAANAVDGNTATRWSSAATDTQWLQVDLGSTATITQVVLNWETAYGSDYKIQTSADGNTWTDVKSVTGGDGGTDTLDVSGQGRYVRMSGVHRATQYGYSLWEFQVFGSTGGTTTPPAGCDTANAAQGKTATASSTENAGTPASAAFDGNTGTRWSSAASDPQWIQVDLGSSQSLCRVDLNWEAAYGKSFQIQASADGQTWTTLKSVTDGTAGSTSYDVSGQGRYVRINGTVRGTGYGYSLWEVAVHTGSGGGSGPVQGGGDLGPNVIVVDPSTPNLQAKFDQVFAQQESNQFGTGRYQFLMKPGTYNGINAQVGFYTSISGLGLNPDDVHINGDVTVDAGWFNGNATQNFWRSAENLSITPSNGTDRWAVAQAAPFRRIHVQGGLNLAPNGYGWASGGYIADSKIDGTVGPYSQQQWYTRDSSVGGWTNGVWNMTFSGVQGAPATNFDSGPYTTLDNTPVSREKPYLYLDGNAYKVFVPAKRTNARGVSWPNTAGSSIPLDQFYVVKPGATAATINTALAQGLNLLFTPGVYHLDQTINVTRANTVVLGLGLATIVPDNGVDAMHVADVDGVKLAGFLIDAGSSNSNTLLQIGPAGSSADHSANPTTMQDVFVRIGGAGPGLATNSVVVNSDDVIVDHTWLWRADHGQGVGWETNRADYGLVVNGDDVLATGLFVEHFNKYDVLWNGERGRTIFFQNEKAYDVPNAAAITHDGIVGYAAYKVADSVNVHEAWGLGSYCNFTSDPSIVQAHGFQVPVKTGIKLHDILVISLGGKGQYAHVVNNTGAPTSGTDTVPSKITSFP
;
A
#
# COMPACT_ATOMS: atom_id res chain seq x y z
N MET A 1 16.35 -63.39 46.12
CA MET A 1 17.27 -62.24 45.99
C MET A 1 16.53 -61.18 45.17
N LYS A 2 16.13 -60.08 45.84
CA LYS A 2 15.62 -58.73 45.43
C LYS A 2 15.06 -58.52 43.98
N LEU A 3 13.92 -57.88 43.69
CA LEU A 3 12.70 -57.40 44.36
C LEU A 3 11.77 -56.81 43.24
N ARG A 4 10.52 -57.31 43.11
CA ARG A 4 9.22 -56.69 42.64
C ARG A 4 9.20 -55.79 41.36
N SER A 5 8.24 -55.89 40.43
CA SER A 5 6.79 -55.69 40.65
C SER A 5 5.88 -56.18 39.49
N LEU A 6 4.66 -56.58 39.88
CA LEU A 6 3.43 -56.91 39.13
C LEU A 6 3.01 -55.81 38.14
N GLY A 7 2.14 -56.01 37.14
CA GLY A 7 1.27 -57.10 36.74
C GLY A 7 0.20 -56.53 35.79
N VAL A 8 -0.02 -57.21 34.66
CA VAL A 8 -1.02 -56.88 33.63
C VAL A 8 -2.32 -57.59 33.97
N ALA A 9 -3.47 -56.92 33.82
CA ALA A 9 -4.78 -57.57 33.80
C ALA A 9 -5.70 -56.91 32.77
N LEU A 10 -6.16 -57.73 31.83
CA LEU A 10 -7.20 -57.45 30.84
C LEU A 10 -8.40 -58.34 31.17
N ALA A 11 -9.60 -57.77 31.30
CA ALA A 11 -10.85 -58.52 31.27
C ALA A 11 -11.99 -57.59 30.79
N ALA A 12 -12.74 -58.06 29.80
CA ALA A 12 -13.90 -57.41 29.22
C ALA A 12 -15.20 -58.03 29.77
N MET A 13 -16.27 -57.24 29.95
CA MET A 13 -17.66 -57.56 29.52
C MET A 13 -18.68 -56.46 29.88
N ALA A 14 -19.78 -56.50 29.15
CA ALA A 14 -20.84 -55.50 28.93
C ALA A 14 -21.62 -55.00 30.16
N ALA A 15 -22.20 -53.79 30.03
CA ALA A 15 -23.26 -53.28 30.89
C ALA A 15 -24.33 -52.52 30.10
N LEU A 16 -25.59 -52.84 30.42
CA LEU A 16 -26.84 -52.28 29.95
C LEU A 16 -27.06 -50.82 30.40
N VAL A 17 -27.91 -50.13 29.64
CA VAL A 17 -28.41 -48.76 29.77
C VAL A 17 -29.08 -48.45 31.12
N THR A 18 -28.68 -47.32 31.74
CA THR A 18 -29.56 -46.38 32.45
C THR A 18 -29.03 -44.95 32.26
N LEU A 19 -29.77 -44.13 31.51
CA LEU A 19 -29.50 -42.69 31.35
C LEU A 19 -30.05 -41.91 32.55
N PRO A 20 -29.29 -40.99 33.17
CA PRO A 20 -29.86 -40.01 34.08
C PRO A 20 -30.58 -38.93 33.25
N LEU A 21 -31.87 -38.72 33.54
CA LEU A 21 -32.65 -37.57 33.10
C LEU A 21 -31.95 -36.29 33.55
N HIS A 22 -31.31 -35.59 32.61
CA HIS A 22 -30.96 -34.19 32.78
C HIS A 22 -32.17 -33.39 32.30
N SER A 23 -32.92 -32.82 33.24
CA SER A 23 -33.88 -31.77 32.94
C SER A 23 -33.11 -30.58 32.38
N SER A 24 -33.19 -30.36 31.07
CA SER A 24 -32.84 -29.07 30.48
C SER A 24 -33.67 -27.97 31.18
N PRO A 25 -33.07 -26.83 31.59
CA PRO A 25 -33.88 -25.67 31.94
C PRO A 25 -34.67 -25.28 30.69
N ALA A 26 -35.98 -25.09 30.85
CA ALA A 26 -36.84 -24.58 29.80
C ALA A 26 -36.27 -23.23 29.35
N ALA A 27 -35.92 -23.13 28.06
CA ALA A 27 -35.62 -21.85 27.43
C ALA A 27 -36.84 -20.94 27.63
N ALA A 28 -36.62 -19.72 28.14
CA ALA A 28 -37.65 -18.70 28.10
C ALA A 28 -38.03 -18.47 26.62
N ALA A 29 -39.30 -18.64 26.28
CA ALA A 29 -39.78 -18.42 24.93
C ALA A 29 -39.53 -16.97 24.53
N ASP A 30 -39.03 -16.74 23.31
CA ASP A 30 -38.85 -15.40 22.77
C ASP A 30 -40.18 -14.63 22.82
N LEU A 31 -40.16 -13.37 23.23
CA LEU A 31 -41.35 -12.52 23.25
C LEU A 31 -41.68 -12.07 21.80
N PRO A 32 -42.91 -12.23 21.30
CA PRO A 32 -43.22 -11.80 19.93
C PRO A 32 -43.15 -10.26 19.79
N LEU A 33 -42.62 -9.79 18.67
CA LEU A 33 -42.55 -8.38 18.30
C LEU A 33 -43.91 -7.68 18.26
N SER A 34 -44.99 -8.44 18.02
CA SER A 34 -46.36 -7.92 17.99
C SER A 34 -46.93 -7.68 19.38
N GLN A 35 -46.37 -8.25 20.46
CA GLN A 35 -47.00 -8.19 21.78
C GLN A 35 -47.08 -6.75 22.30
N GLY A 36 -48.30 -6.33 22.69
CA GLY A 36 -48.63 -4.99 23.17
C GLY A 36 -48.56 -3.90 22.11
N LYS A 37 -48.39 -4.25 20.82
CA LYS A 37 -48.32 -3.27 19.73
C LYS A 37 -49.69 -2.77 19.30
N THR A 38 -49.70 -1.68 18.56
CA THR A 38 -50.95 -1.13 18.01
C THR A 38 -51.46 -2.04 16.90
N ALA A 39 -52.65 -2.61 17.09
CA ALA A 39 -53.34 -3.42 16.09
C ALA A 39 -54.59 -2.71 15.56
N THR A 40 -54.88 -2.93 14.28
CA THR A 40 -56.10 -2.45 13.60
C THR A 40 -56.67 -3.56 12.75
N SER A 41 -57.98 -3.50 12.47
CA SER A 41 -58.71 -4.52 11.72
C SER A 41 -59.62 -3.87 10.68
N SER A 42 -60.08 -4.66 9.70
CA SER A 42 -61.12 -4.24 8.75
C SER A 42 -62.49 -4.05 9.41
N SER A 43 -62.77 -4.83 10.45
CA SER A 43 -63.96 -4.70 11.30
C SER A 43 -63.78 -5.49 12.60
N ASP A 44 -64.61 -5.17 13.58
CA ASP A 44 -64.75 -5.93 14.81
C ASP A 44 -66.21 -6.41 14.96
N GLU A 45 -66.43 -7.65 15.41
CA GLU A 45 -67.75 -8.23 15.63
C GLU A 45 -68.56 -7.41 16.65
N ASN A 46 -67.90 -6.97 17.73
CA ASN A 46 -68.43 -6.06 18.73
C ASN A 46 -67.29 -5.40 19.53
N ALA A 47 -67.63 -4.50 20.48
CA ALA A 47 -66.66 -3.74 21.27
C ALA A 47 -65.78 -4.59 22.21
N GLY A 48 -66.14 -5.84 22.48
CA GLY A 48 -65.36 -6.76 23.32
C GLY A 48 -64.34 -7.59 22.55
N THR A 49 -64.32 -7.53 21.21
CA THR A 49 -63.52 -8.39 20.33
C THR A 49 -62.64 -7.59 19.36
N VAL A 50 -62.00 -6.54 19.88
CA VAL A 50 -61.22 -5.58 19.09
C VAL A 50 -59.86 -6.14 18.66
N ALA A 51 -59.25 -5.55 17.62
CA ALA A 51 -57.94 -5.94 17.08
C ALA A 51 -56.83 -6.08 18.13
N ALA A 52 -56.81 -5.20 19.14
CA ALA A 52 -55.80 -5.19 20.19
C ALA A 52 -55.78 -6.48 21.04
N ASN A 53 -56.92 -7.16 21.16
CA ASN A 53 -57.03 -8.40 21.92
C ASN A 53 -56.27 -9.57 21.30
N ALA A 54 -55.92 -9.49 20.02
CA ALA A 54 -55.14 -10.53 19.35
C ALA A 54 -53.63 -10.27 19.43
N VAL A 55 -53.18 -9.23 20.12
CA VAL A 55 -51.74 -8.94 20.28
C VAL A 55 -51.39 -8.61 21.73
N ASP A 56 -52.26 -8.91 22.69
CA ASP A 56 -52.10 -8.53 24.09
C ASP A 56 -51.32 -9.58 24.92
N GLY A 57 -51.03 -10.75 24.32
CA GLY A 57 -50.37 -11.87 24.99
C GLY A 57 -51.29 -12.66 25.91
N ASN A 58 -52.61 -12.48 25.80
CA ASN A 58 -53.60 -13.14 26.64
C ASN A 58 -54.54 -14.02 25.80
N THR A 59 -54.28 -15.33 25.80
CA THR A 59 -55.09 -16.32 25.07
C THR A 59 -56.55 -16.47 25.53
N ALA A 60 -57.01 -15.68 26.52
CA ALA A 60 -58.42 -15.62 26.94
C ALA A 60 -59.20 -14.46 26.30
N THR A 61 -58.53 -13.54 25.60
CA THR A 61 -59.10 -12.43 24.84
C THR A 61 -58.90 -12.68 23.34
N ARG A 62 -59.80 -12.18 22.49
CA ARG A 62 -59.72 -12.41 21.04
C ARG A 62 -60.15 -11.22 20.21
N TRP A 63 -59.63 -11.14 19.00
CA TRP A 63 -60.23 -10.37 17.90
C TRP A 63 -61.25 -11.24 17.16
N SER A 64 -62.32 -10.62 16.64
CA SER A 64 -63.32 -11.28 15.78
C SER A 64 -63.83 -10.29 14.73
N SER A 65 -63.93 -10.70 13.47
CA SER A 65 -64.36 -9.85 12.35
C SER A 65 -65.86 -9.96 12.03
N ALA A 66 -66.37 -9.08 11.18
CA ALA A 66 -67.64 -9.29 10.49
C ALA A 66 -67.61 -10.58 9.64
N ALA A 67 -68.78 -11.20 9.43
CA ALA A 67 -68.95 -12.46 8.72
C ALA A 67 -68.88 -12.30 7.18
N THR A 68 -67.74 -11.82 6.67
CA THR A 68 -67.42 -11.73 5.23
C THR A 68 -65.99 -12.18 4.96
N ASP A 69 -65.68 -12.64 3.76
CA ASP A 69 -64.41 -13.33 3.48
C ASP A 69 -63.19 -12.39 3.40
N THR A 70 -63.39 -11.13 3.00
CA THR A 70 -62.31 -10.16 2.80
C THR A 70 -62.07 -9.32 4.05
N GLN A 71 -61.69 -9.98 5.15
CA GLN A 71 -61.38 -9.31 6.43
C GLN A 71 -59.89 -9.46 6.76
N TRP A 72 -59.33 -8.50 7.49
CA TRP A 72 -57.92 -8.48 7.85
C TRP A 72 -57.71 -7.96 9.27
N LEU A 73 -56.60 -8.41 9.87
CA LEU A 73 -56.05 -7.93 11.13
C LEU A 73 -54.58 -7.59 10.91
N GLN A 74 -54.15 -6.38 11.26
CA GLN A 74 -52.77 -5.93 11.13
C GLN A 74 -52.22 -5.39 12.44
N VAL A 75 -50.89 -5.47 12.57
CA VAL A 75 -50.12 -4.91 13.68
C VAL A 75 -49.03 -3.96 13.16
N ASP A 76 -48.90 -2.79 13.78
CA ASP A 76 -47.77 -1.86 13.59
C ASP A 76 -46.68 -2.18 14.61
N LEU A 77 -45.55 -2.73 14.14
CA LEU A 77 -44.42 -3.12 14.99
C LEU A 77 -43.68 -1.89 15.58
N GLY A 78 -43.98 -0.69 15.08
CA GLY A 78 -43.37 0.59 15.49
C GLY A 78 -42.14 0.98 14.67
N SER A 79 -41.46 0.00 14.07
CA SER A 79 -40.33 0.17 13.15
C SER A 79 -40.25 -0.99 12.16
N THR A 80 -39.50 -0.83 11.07
CA THR A 80 -39.26 -1.94 10.12
C THR A 80 -38.51 -3.07 10.81
N ALA A 81 -39.07 -4.27 10.78
CA ALA A 81 -38.48 -5.49 11.32
C ALA A 81 -38.25 -6.52 10.21
N THR A 82 -37.25 -7.39 10.40
CA THR A 82 -37.14 -8.65 9.65
C THR A 82 -38.05 -9.66 10.32
N ILE A 83 -38.98 -10.25 9.57
CA ILE A 83 -39.97 -11.21 10.07
C ILE A 83 -39.52 -12.61 9.70
N THR A 84 -39.42 -13.48 10.70
CA THR A 84 -38.98 -14.88 10.52
C THR A 84 -40.11 -15.87 10.75
N GLN A 85 -41.07 -15.53 11.60
CA GLN A 85 -42.19 -16.42 11.92
C GLN A 85 -43.44 -15.63 12.29
N VAL A 86 -44.60 -16.17 11.94
CA VAL A 86 -45.91 -15.71 12.42
C VAL A 86 -46.64 -16.89 13.04
N VAL A 87 -47.16 -16.72 14.25
CA VAL A 87 -48.04 -17.71 14.89
C VAL A 87 -49.44 -17.13 15.01
N LEU A 88 -50.42 -17.84 14.46
CA LEU A 88 -51.84 -17.50 14.55
C LEU A 88 -52.53 -18.53 15.45
N ASN A 89 -53.11 -18.07 16.56
CA ASN A 89 -53.93 -18.91 17.42
C ASN A 89 -55.41 -18.62 17.12
N TRP A 90 -56.04 -19.47 16.32
CA TRP A 90 -57.43 -19.32 15.89
C TRP A 90 -58.43 -19.74 16.95
N GLU A 91 -59.61 -19.13 16.90
CA GLU A 91 -60.79 -19.71 17.51
C GLU A 91 -61.41 -20.82 16.63
N THR A 92 -62.58 -21.33 16.99
CA THR A 92 -63.36 -22.23 16.12
C THR A 92 -63.71 -21.56 14.78
N ALA A 93 -63.83 -20.24 14.75
CA ALA A 93 -64.01 -19.44 13.55
C ALA A 93 -62.66 -19.02 12.93
N TYR A 94 -62.18 -19.80 11.98
CA TYR A 94 -60.86 -19.62 11.33
C TYR A 94 -60.94 -19.41 9.82
N GLY A 95 -59.81 -19.01 9.22
CA GLY A 95 -59.67 -18.91 7.77
C GLY A 95 -59.28 -20.24 7.14
N SER A 96 -60.08 -20.76 6.21
CA SER A 96 -59.65 -21.89 5.39
C SER A 96 -58.59 -21.46 4.38
N ASP A 97 -58.71 -20.24 3.83
CA ASP A 97 -57.69 -19.63 2.99
C ASP A 97 -57.35 -18.23 3.49
N TYR A 98 -56.07 -17.91 3.65
CA TYR A 98 -55.61 -16.60 4.10
C TYR A 98 -54.16 -16.33 3.67
N LYS A 99 -53.73 -15.08 3.82
CA LYS A 99 -52.37 -14.63 3.52
C LYS A 99 -51.73 -13.94 4.71
N ILE A 100 -50.42 -14.09 4.85
CA ILE A 100 -49.60 -13.22 5.68
C ILE A 100 -48.91 -12.23 4.75
N GLN A 101 -49.00 -10.95 5.07
CA GLN A 101 -48.44 -9.88 4.26
C GLN A 101 -47.62 -8.92 5.11
N THR A 102 -46.59 -8.33 4.53
CA THR A 102 -45.79 -7.26 5.14
C THR A 102 -45.94 -5.95 4.37
N SER A 103 -45.75 -4.83 5.06
CA SER A 103 -45.79 -3.49 4.48
C SER A 103 -44.84 -2.52 5.20
N ALA A 104 -44.26 -1.58 4.46
CA ALA A 104 -43.46 -0.50 5.03
C ALA A 104 -44.33 0.68 5.49
N ASP A 105 -45.49 0.90 4.86
CA ASP A 105 -46.32 2.11 4.98
C ASP A 105 -47.75 1.83 5.46
N GLY A 106 -48.15 0.57 5.59
CA GLY A 106 -49.49 0.14 5.97
C GLY A 106 -50.51 0.19 4.82
N ASN A 107 -50.10 0.62 3.63
CA ASN A 107 -50.98 0.83 2.47
C ASN A 107 -50.64 -0.14 1.33
N THR A 108 -49.36 -0.33 1.05
CA THR A 108 -48.85 -1.20 -0.01
C THR A 108 -48.37 -2.51 0.61
N TRP A 109 -48.93 -3.63 0.17
CA TRP A 109 -48.73 -4.93 0.83
C TRP A 109 -48.08 -5.96 -0.09
N THR A 110 -47.12 -6.70 0.47
CA THR A 110 -46.43 -7.82 -0.19
C THR A 110 -46.81 -9.13 0.49
N ASP A 111 -47.24 -10.12 -0.28
CA ASP A 111 -47.51 -11.47 0.22
C ASP A 111 -46.21 -12.16 0.63
N VAL A 112 -46.10 -12.59 1.89
CA VAL A 112 -44.96 -13.38 2.40
C VAL A 112 -45.34 -14.83 2.70
N LYS A 113 -46.65 -15.12 2.82
CA LYS A 113 -47.19 -16.48 2.91
C LYS A 113 -48.62 -16.51 2.36
N SER A 114 -48.98 -17.60 1.70
CA SER A 114 -50.37 -17.95 1.40
C SER A 114 -50.67 -19.34 1.96
N VAL A 115 -51.80 -19.48 2.64
CA VAL A 115 -52.30 -20.72 3.22
C VAL A 115 -53.64 -21.03 2.59
N THR A 116 -53.84 -22.27 2.17
CA THR A 116 -55.08 -22.77 1.59
C THR A 116 -55.48 -24.08 2.23
N GLY A 117 -56.76 -24.28 2.49
CA GLY A 117 -57.28 -25.49 3.17
C GLY A 117 -56.83 -25.65 4.62
N GLY A 118 -56.69 -24.55 5.37
CA GLY A 118 -56.40 -24.56 6.80
C GLY A 118 -57.44 -25.34 7.61
N ASP A 119 -57.03 -25.85 8.77
CA ASP A 119 -57.82 -26.71 9.66
C ASP A 119 -58.18 -26.05 11.02
N GLY A 120 -57.74 -24.81 11.23
CA GLY A 120 -57.94 -24.05 12.45
C GLY A 120 -56.89 -24.37 13.53
N GLY A 121 -57.16 -24.03 14.79
CA GLY A 121 -56.17 -24.25 15.87
C GLY A 121 -54.99 -23.28 15.80
N THR A 122 -53.77 -23.75 16.07
CA THR A 122 -52.58 -22.90 16.05
C THR A 122 -51.74 -23.15 14.81
N ASP A 123 -51.59 -22.13 13.97
CA ASP A 123 -50.71 -22.14 12.81
C ASP A 123 -49.37 -21.49 13.17
N THR A 124 -48.27 -22.24 13.07
CA THR A 124 -46.91 -21.70 13.14
C THR A 124 -46.32 -21.63 11.73
N LEU A 125 -46.17 -20.41 11.22
CA LEU A 125 -45.80 -20.13 9.84
C LEU A 125 -44.42 -19.52 9.78
N ASP A 126 -43.46 -20.26 9.22
CA ASP A 126 -42.18 -19.67 8.82
C ASP A 126 -42.41 -18.77 7.60
N VAL A 127 -41.96 -17.52 7.74
CA VAL A 127 -42.09 -16.46 6.74
C VAL A 127 -40.75 -15.75 6.55
N SER A 128 -40.56 -15.11 5.40
CA SER A 128 -39.40 -14.27 5.15
C SER A 128 -39.86 -12.98 4.51
N GLY A 129 -39.54 -11.86 5.16
CA GLY A 129 -39.88 -10.54 4.65
C GLY A 129 -39.48 -9.44 5.61
N GLN A 130 -39.48 -8.21 5.12
CA GLN A 130 -39.30 -7.02 5.94
C GLN A 130 -40.54 -6.14 5.86
N GLY A 131 -40.86 -5.49 6.96
CA GLY A 131 -41.97 -4.55 7.05
C GLY A 131 -42.10 -3.97 8.43
N ARG A 132 -42.70 -2.78 8.51
CA ARG A 132 -43.14 -2.18 9.77
C ARG A 132 -44.51 -2.72 10.18
N TYR A 133 -45.34 -3.04 9.20
CA TYR A 133 -46.68 -3.58 9.38
C TYR A 133 -46.71 -5.03 8.92
N VAL A 134 -47.39 -5.88 9.68
CA VAL A 134 -47.67 -7.27 9.32
C VAL A 134 -49.17 -7.50 9.46
N ARG A 135 -49.80 -8.19 8.50
CA ARG A 135 -51.22 -8.51 8.58
C ARG A 135 -51.55 -9.93 8.16
N MET A 136 -52.59 -10.47 8.78
CA MET A 136 -53.36 -11.60 8.25
C MET A 136 -54.48 -11.02 7.36
N SER A 137 -54.54 -11.46 6.11
CA SER A 137 -55.59 -11.12 5.16
C SER A 137 -56.39 -12.37 4.81
N GLY A 138 -57.64 -12.42 5.25
CA GLY A 138 -58.59 -13.49 4.93
C GLY A 138 -58.93 -13.54 3.45
N VAL A 139 -59.07 -14.76 2.92
CA VAL A 139 -59.51 -15.04 1.55
C VAL A 139 -60.79 -15.86 1.54
N HIS A 140 -60.88 -16.93 2.33
CA HIS A 140 -62.10 -17.70 2.57
C HIS A 140 -62.21 -18.14 4.02
N ARG A 141 -63.41 -18.02 4.61
CA ARG A 141 -63.70 -18.47 5.96
C ARG A 141 -64.10 -19.95 5.96
N ALA A 142 -63.68 -20.68 6.99
CA ALA A 142 -64.05 -22.08 7.15
C ALA A 142 -65.45 -22.29 7.75
N THR A 143 -66.04 -21.23 8.32
CA THR A 143 -67.35 -21.29 8.98
C THR A 143 -68.26 -20.13 8.54
N GLN A 144 -69.52 -20.15 8.96
CA GLN A 144 -70.45 -19.04 8.72
C GLN A 144 -70.10 -17.75 9.49
N TYR A 145 -69.25 -17.84 10.52
CA TYR A 145 -68.80 -16.72 11.35
C TYR A 145 -67.62 -15.97 10.72
N GLY A 146 -67.23 -14.82 11.28
CA GLY A 146 -66.04 -14.06 10.84
C GLY A 146 -64.73 -14.79 11.13
N TYR A 147 -63.59 -14.13 10.89
CA TYR A 147 -62.29 -14.64 11.33
C TYR A 147 -62.08 -14.26 12.80
N SER A 148 -61.60 -15.17 13.63
CA SER A 148 -61.33 -14.89 15.04
C SER A 148 -60.00 -15.47 15.50
N LEU A 149 -59.19 -14.63 16.15
CA LEU A 149 -57.85 -14.95 16.63
C LEU A 149 -57.75 -14.64 18.13
N TRP A 150 -57.38 -15.65 18.92
CA TRP A 150 -56.94 -15.47 20.30
C TRP A 150 -55.60 -14.73 20.34
N GLU A 151 -54.69 -14.99 19.39
CA GLU A 151 -53.40 -14.30 19.32
C GLU A 151 -52.82 -14.30 17.90
N PHE A 152 -52.14 -13.22 17.54
CA PHE A 152 -51.40 -12.97 16.31
C PHE A 152 -49.96 -12.54 16.69
N GLN A 153 -49.09 -13.54 16.79
CA GLN A 153 -47.71 -13.39 17.23
C GLN A 153 -46.80 -13.23 16.03
N VAL A 154 -46.03 -12.15 15.99
CA VAL A 154 -45.03 -11.89 14.95
C VAL A 154 -43.65 -11.99 15.58
N PHE A 155 -42.81 -12.89 15.09
CA PHE A 155 -41.44 -13.08 15.55
C PHE A 155 -40.44 -12.61 14.49
N GLY A 156 -39.31 -12.09 14.96
CA GLY A 156 -38.32 -11.46 14.11
C GLY A 156 -37.37 -10.58 14.89
N SER A 157 -36.68 -9.69 14.19
CA SER A 157 -35.77 -8.71 14.79
C SER A 157 -36.08 -7.28 14.32
N THR A 158 -36.13 -6.33 15.26
CA THR A 158 -36.18 -4.89 15.00
C THR A 158 -34.75 -4.34 14.98
N GLY A 159 -34.25 -3.94 13.81
CA GLY A 159 -32.87 -3.46 13.64
C GLY A 159 -32.20 -4.07 12.40
N GLY A 160 -31.32 -3.30 11.76
CA GLY A 160 -30.84 -3.50 10.39
C GLY A 160 -30.20 -4.86 10.08
N THR A 161 -30.29 -5.21 8.80
CA THR A 161 -29.56 -6.24 8.06
C THR A 161 -28.71 -7.21 8.89
N THR A 162 -29.21 -8.44 9.06
CA THR A 162 -28.37 -9.59 9.49
C THR A 162 -27.36 -10.01 8.42
N THR A 163 -27.39 -9.39 7.24
CA THR A 163 -26.30 -9.44 6.28
C THR A 163 -25.34 -8.28 6.58
N PRO A 164 -24.09 -8.54 6.99
CA PRO A 164 -23.07 -7.50 7.08
C PRO A 164 -23.03 -6.70 5.77
N PRO A 165 -22.79 -5.38 5.82
CA PRO A 165 -22.48 -4.62 4.60
C PRO A 165 -21.42 -5.36 3.78
N ALA A 166 -21.56 -5.41 2.45
CA ALA A 166 -20.59 -6.10 1.60
C ALA A 166 -19.17 -5.57 1.89
N GLY A 167 -18.25 -6.45 2.30
CA GLY A 167 -16.89 -6.10 2.71
C GLY A 167 -16.70 -5.80 4.21
N CYS A 168 -17.71 -6.00 5.05
CA CYS A 168 -17.63 -5.91 6.51
C CYS A 168 -17.37 -7.31 7.12
N ASP A 169 -16.26 -7.47 7.84
CA ASP A 169 -15.91 -8.72 8.51
C ASP A 169 -16.93 -9.03 9.62
N THR A 170 -17.24 -10.32 9.76
CA THR A 170 -18.08 -10.84 10.83
C THR A 170 -17.37 -10.95 12.18
N ALA A 171 -16.03 -10.92 12.21
CA ALA A 171 -15.25 -10.99 13.44
C ALA A 171 -15.46 -9.74 14.33
N ASN A 172 -15.54 -9.93 15.66
CA ASN A 172 -15.58 -8.85 16.65
C ASN A 172 -14.15 -8.40 16.98
N ALA A 173 -13.71 -7.28 16.40
CA ALA A 173 -12.38 -6.72 16.63
C ALA A 173 -12.17 -6.17 18.04
N ALA A 174 -13.25 -5.90 18.78
CA ALA A 174 -13.19 -5.39 20.15
C ALA A 174 -13.07 -6.49 21.21
N GLN A 175 -13.28 -7.76 20.85
CA GLN A 175 -13.30 -8.86 21.82
C GLN A 175 -11.94 -9.03 22.51
N GLY A 176 -11.96 -9.02 23.84
CA GLY A 176 -10.79 -9.17 24.71
C GLY A 176 -9.85 -7.95 24.74
N LYS A 177 -10.24 -6.83 24.11
CA LYS A 177 -9.42 -5.62 24.04
C LYS A 177 -9.51 -4.78 25.31
N THR A 178 -8.53 -3.90 25.51
CA THR A 178 -8.49 -3.02 26.69
C THR A 178 -9.60 -1.97 26.60
N ALA A 179 -10.42 -1.90 27.65
CA ALA A 179 -11.56 -1.00 27.73
C ALA A 179 -11.48 -0.06 28.93
N THR A 180 -11.99 1.16 28.78
CA THR A 180 -12.15 2.15 29.84
C THR A 180 -13.53 2.79 29.76
N ALA A 181 -14.00 3.35 30.87
CA ALA A 181 -15.29 4.02 30.95
C ALA A 181 -15.19 5.27 31.84
N SER A 182 -16.16 6.18 31.70
CA SER A 182 -16.29 7.36 32.58
C SER A 182 -16.58 7.00 34.03
N SER A 183 -17.31 5.91 34.25
CA SER A 183 -17.59 5.37 35.58
C SER A 183 -18.01 3.90 35.51
N THR A 184 -18.05 3.25 36.67
CA THR A 184 -18.61 1.90 36.87
C THR A 184 -19.51 1.92 38.08
N GLU A 185 -20.69 1.29 38.01
CA GLU A 185 -21.65 1.22 39.11
C GLU A 185 -21.06 0.52 40.35
N ASN A 186 -20.34 -0.58 40.14
CA ASN A 186 -19.62 -1.33 41.17
C ASN A 186 -18.57 -2.26 40.55
N ALA A 187 -17.78 -2.95 41.38
CA ALA A 187 -16.70 -3.84 40.94
C ALA A 187 -17.15 -5.04 40.08
N GLY A 188 -18.44 -5.42 40.15
CA GLY A 188 -19.00 -6.52 39.35
C GLY A 188 -19.46 -6.12 37.95
N THR A 189 -19.36 -4.84 37.58
CA THR A 189 -19.80 -4.31 36.28
C THR A 189 -18.71 -3.46 35.58
N PRO A 190 -17.48 -3.99 35.44
CA PRO A 190 -16.36 -3.24 34.87
C PRO A 190 -16.53 -2.98 33.37
N ALA A 191 -15.79 -2.01 32.81
CA ALA A 191 -15.83 -1.70 31.38
C ALA A 191 -15.46 -2.92 30.50
N SER A 192 -14.52 -3.75 30.95
CA SER A 192 -14.09 -4.95 30.23
C SER A 192 -15.22 -5.96 29.98
N ALA A 193 -16.26 -5.96 30.83
CA ALA A 193 -17.37 -6.89 30.73
C ALA A 193 -18.33 -6.62 29.56
N ALA A 194 -18.15 -5.50 28.84
CA ALA A 194 -18.89 -5.21 27.61
C ALA A 194 -18.10 -5.60 26.34
N PHE A 195 -16.90 -6.17 26.48
CA PHE A 195 -16.02 -6.52 25.36
C PHE A 195 -15.37 -7.89 25.54
N ASP A 196 -15.93 -8.76 26.39
CA ASP A 196 -15.37 -10.08 26.67
C ASP A 196 -16.00 -11.18 25.79
N GLY A 197 -17.02 -10.85 25.00
CA GLY A 197 -17.75 -11.78 24.16
C GLY A 197 -18.73 -12.65 24.94
N ASN A 198 -19.06 -12.28 26.18
CA ASN A 198 -19.98 -12.99 27.05
C ASN A 198 -21.22 -12.14 27.35
N THR A 199 -22.33 -12.47 26.70
CA THR A 199 -23.61 -11.75 26.88
C THR A 199 -24.28 -11.96 28.26
N GLY A 200 -23.64 -12.68 29.19
CA GLY A 200 -24.06 -12.82 30.58
C GLY A 200 -23.35 -11.87 31.57
N THR A 201 -22.36 -11.11 31.11
CA THR A 201 -21.63 -10.10 31.87
C THR A 201 -21.87 -8.72 31.28
N ARG A 202 -21.79 -7.64 32.07
CA ARG A 202 -22.11 -6.29 31.58
C ARG A 202 -21.26 -5.20 32.22
N TRP A 203 -21.05 -4.13 31.47
CA TRP A 203 -20.69 -2.83 32.04
C TRP A 203 -21.95 -2.09 32.52
N SER A 204 -21.84 -1.32 33.60
CA SER A 204 -22.90 -0.43 34.10
C SER A 204 -22.28 0.88 34.60
N SER A 205 -22.84 2.02 34.23
CA SER A 205 -22.35 3.35 34.64
C SER A 205 -23.04 3.87 35.91
N ALA A 206 -22.52 4.97 36.47
CA ALA A 206 -23.29 5.81 37.38
C ALA A 206 -24.57 6.35 36.71
N ALA A 207 -25.60 6.61 37.50
CA ALA A 207 -26.91 7.11 37.06
C ALA A 207 -26.90 8.63 36.77
N SER A 208 -26.02 9.08 35.87
CA SER A 208 -25.93 10.47 35.42
C SER A 208 -25.67 10.55 33.91
N ASP A 209 -25.87 11.74 33.33
CA ASP A 209 -25.65 12.04 31.91
C ASP A 209 -24.64 13.19 31.78
N PRO A 210 -23.66 13.12 30.85
CA PRO A 210 -23.34 11.98 29.97
C PRO A 210 -22.47 10.92 30.67
N GLN A 211 -22.44 9.70 30.13
CA GLN A 211 -21.49 8.63 30.48
C GLN A 211 -20.98 7.97 29.20
N TRP A 212 -19.78 7.41 29.24
CA TRP A 212 -19.18 6.74 28.09
C TRP A 212 -18.43 5.47 28.47
N ILE A 213 -18.34 4.58 27.50
CA ILE A 213 -17.46 3.42 27.48
C ILE A 213 -16.68 3.40 26.16
N GLN A 214 -15.40 3.01 26.20
CA GLN A 214 -14.56 2.91 25.01
C GLN A 214 -13.63 1.70 25.05
N VAL A 215 -13.13 1.31 23.88
CA VAL A 215 -12.19 0.22 23.67
C VAL A 215 -11.01 0.66 22.80
N ASP A 216 -9.80 0.19 23.09
CA ASP A 216 -8.59 0.33 22.26
C ASP A 216 -8.40 -0.92 21.40
N LEU A 217 -8.59 -0.80 20.08
CA LEU A 217 -8.45 -1.91 19.13
C LEU A 217 -6.98 -2.37 18.95
N GLY A 218 -6.01 -1.56 19.39
CA GLY A 218 -4.57 -1.78 19.30
C GLY A 218 -3.90 -1.07 18.11
N SER A 219 -4.65 -0.79 17.04
CA SER A 219 -4.24 -0.02 15.87
C SER A 219 -5.46 0.62 15.20
N SER A 220 -5.25 1.60 14.31
CA SER A 220 -6.36 2.23 13.58
C SER A 220 -6.97 1.25 12.59
N GLN A 221 -8.30 1.05 12.67
CA GLN A 221 -9.06 0.12 11.86
C GLN A 221 -10.17 0.84 11.08
N SER A 222 -10.57 0.30 9.93
CA SER A 222 -11.74 0.77 9.18
C SER A 222 -13.00 0.14 9.77
N LEU A 223 -13.88 0.97 10.32
CA LEU A 223 -15.08 0.54 11.02
C LEU A 223 -16.26 0.54 10.04
N CYS A 224 -16.99 -0.58 9.99
CA CYS A 224 -18.15 -0.74 9.11
C CYS A 224 -19.45 -0.98 9.87
N ARG A 225 -19.38 -1.59 11.06
CA ARG A 225 -20.55 -1.85 11.90
C ARG A 225 -20.17 -1.90 13.38
N VAL A 226 -21.08 -1.44 14.24
CA VAL A 226 -21.00 -1.61 15.70
C VAL A 226 -22.29 -2.22 16.20
N ASP A 227 -22.21 -3.37 16.85
CA ASP A 227 -23.36 -4.05 17.45
C ASP A 227 -23.37 -3.75 18.95
N LEU A 228 -24.49 -3.23 19.44
CA LEU A 228 -24.69 -2.89 20.85
C LEU A 228 -25.76 -3.78 21.44
N ASN A 229 -25.43 -4.52 22.51
CA ASN A 229 -26.40 -5.27 23.30
C ASN A 229 -26.67 -4.55 24.62
N TRP A 230 -27.69 -3.70 24.65
CA TRP A 230 -28.09 -2.96 25.84
C TRP A 230 -28.85 -3.84 26.84
N GLU A 231 -28.65 -3.58 28.13
CA GLU A 231 -29.52 -4.07 29.19
C GLU A 231 -30.85 -3.30 29.22
N ALA A 232 -31.77 -3.62 30.15
CA ALA A 232 -32.97 -2.83 30.37
C ALA A 232 -32.65 -1.35 30.70
N ALA A 233 -31.47 -1.08 31.28
CA ALA A 233 -30.91 0.26 31.38
C ALA A 233 -30.05 0.61 30.14
N TYR A 234 -30.66 1.34 29.20
CA TYR A 234 -30.08 1.66 27.90
C TYR A 234 -29.90 3.16 27.66
N GLY A 235 -29.10 3.51 26.65
CA GLY A 235 -29.03 4.87 26.13
C GLY A 235 -30.17 5.17 25.17
N LYS A 236 -31.09 6.08 25.54
CA LYS A 236 -32.12 6.59 24.62
C LYS A 236 -31.49 7.50 23.56
N SER A 237 -30.53 8.34 23.95
CA SER A 237 -29.72 9.09 23.00
C SER A 237 -28.24 8.89 23.30
N PHE A 238 -27.46 8.57 22.26
CA PHE A 238 -26.03 8.33 22.36
C PHE A 238 -25.33 8.55 21.02
N GLN A 239 -24.01 8.60 21.06
CA GLN A 239 -23.14 8.71 19.89
C GLN A 239 -22.16 7.54 19.83
N ILE A 240 -21.96 6.98 18.64
CA ILE A 240 -20.85 6.08 18.34
C ILE A 240 -19.76 6.92 17.72
N GLN A 241 -18.57 6.89 18.32
CA GLN A 241 -17.46 7.77 17.97
C GLN A 241 -16.18 6.97 17.78
N ALA A 242 -15.28 7.48 16.94
CA ALA A 242 -13.96 6.92 16.73
C ALA A 242 -12.85 7.97 16.90
N SER A 243 -11.67 7.50 17.28
CA SER A 243 -10.50 8.34 17.50
C SER A 243 -9.20 7.60 17.15
N ALA A 244 -8.20 8.31 16.65
CA ALA A 244 -6.87 7.75 16.40
C ALA A 244 -5.97 7.79 17.67
N ASP A 245 -6.20 8.75 18.56
CA ASP A 245 -5.35 9.09 19.71
C ASP A 245 -6.02 8.89 21.07
N GLY A 246 -7.33 8.61 21.10
CA GLY A 246 -8.14 8.46 22.30
C GLY A 246 -8.58 9.81 22.91
N GLN A 247 -8.17 10.93 22.33
CA GLN A 247 -8.37 12.28 22.84
C GLN A 247 -9.29 13.10 21.94
N THR A 248 -9.07 13.03 20.63
CA THR A 248 -9.84 13.74 19.61
C THR A 248 -10.84 12.79 18.97
N TRP A 249 -12.13 13.12 19.05
CA TRP A 249 -13.20 12.19 18.68
C TRP A 249 -14.00 12.69 17.48
N THR A 250 -14.25 11.79 16.53
CA THR A 250 -15.17 11.99 15.41
C THR A 250 -16.43 11.17 15.64
N THR A 251 -17.60 11.81 15.55
CA THR A 251 -18.88 11.09 15.65
C THR A 251 -19.17 10.36 14.33
N LEU A 252 -19.31 9.04 14.41
CA LEU A 252 -19.66 8.19 13.27
C LEU A 252 -21.18 8.02 13.12
N LYS A 253 -21.88 7.96 14.26
CA LYS A 253 -23.34 7.82 14.30
C LYS A 253 -23.90 8.55 15.51
N SER A 254 -25.03 9.23 15.33
CA SER A 254 -25.86 9.75 16.42
C SER A 254 -27.19 9.00 16.44
N VAL A 255 -27.62 8.58 17.62
CA VAL A 255 -28.89 7.88 17.87
C VAL A 255 -29.67 8.70 18.90
N THR A 256 -30.95 8.96 18.64
CA THR A 256 -31.79 9.83 19.48
C THR A 256 -32.97 9.11 20.14
N ASP A 257 -33.27 7.91 19.68
CA ASP A 257 -34.42 7.08 20.01
C ASP A 257 -34.04 5.61 20.19
N GLY A 258 -32.86 5.37 20.77
CA GLY A 258 -32.38 4.02 21.08
C GLY A 258 -33.30 3.26 22.02
N THR A 259 -33.24 1.93 21.98
CA THR A 259 -34.00 1.02 22.83
C THR A 259 -33.07 0.01 23.53
N ALA A 260 -33.58 -0.68 24.55
CA ALA A 260 -32.90 -1.82 25.16
C ALA A 260 -32.72 -2.98 24.15
N GLY A 261 -31.86 -3.95 24.50
CA GLY A 261 -31.59 -5.13 23.68
C GLY A 261 -30.50 -4.92 22.62
N SER A 262 -30.39 -5.89 21.71
CA SER A 262 -29.36 -5.89 20.67
C SER A 262 -29.76 -5.05 19.46
N THR A 263 -28.88 -4.16 19.02
CA THR A 263 -29.06 -3.36 17.80
C THR A 263 -27.71 -3.15 17.11
N SER A 264 -27.69 -3.42 15.80
CA SER A 264 -26.56 -3.15 14.92
C SER A 264 -26.64 -1.75 14.31
N TYR A 265 -25.51 -1.06 14.27
CA TYR A 265 -25.37 0.26 13.67
C TYR A 265 -24.27 0.22 12.62
N ASP A 266 -24.67 0.39 11.35
CA ASP A 266 -23.70 0.64 10.29
C ASP A 266 -23.01 1.98 10.55
N VAL A 267 -21.68 1.96 10.48
CA VAL A 267 -20.82 3.12 10.69
C VAL A 267 -19.82 3.20 9.54
N SER A 268 -19.32 4.40 9.26
CA SER A 268 -18.25 4.60 8.30
C SER A 268 -17.23 5.54 8.91
N GLY A 269 -16.01 5.06 9.07
CA GLY A 269 -14.90 5.86 9.58
C GLY A 269 -13.71 4.99 9.96
N GLN A 270 -12.61 5.64 10.35
CA GLN A 270 -11.44 4.96 10.87
C GLN A 270 -11.14 5.41 12.30
N GLY A 271 -10.60 4.50 13.10
CA GLY A 271 -10.08 4.84 14.42
C GLY A 271 -9.42 3.65 15.09
N ARG A 272 -8.52 3.95 16.02
CA ARG A 272 -7.95 2.98 16.95
C ARG A 272 -8.85 2.78 18.17
N TYR A 273 -9.52 3.84 18.60
CA TYR A 273 -10.43 3.83 19.73
C TYR A 273 -11.87 3.97 19.25
N VAL A 274 -12.77 3.20 19.82
CA VAL A 274 -14.23 3.31 19.59
C VAL A 274 -14.91 3.61 20.91
N ARG A 275 -15.80 4.62 20.92
CA ARG A 275 -16.52 5.08 22.13
C ARG A 275 -18.02 5.13 21.89
N ILE A 276 -18.76 4.61 22.86
CA ILE A 276 -20.21 4.81 22.99
C ILE A 276 -20.42 5.90 24.03
N ASN A 277 -20.82 7.09 23.59
CA ASN A 277 -21.05 8.26 24.43
C ASN A 277 -22.55 8.44 24.65
N GLY A 278 -23.04 7.97 25.78
CA GLY A 278 -24.42 8.12 26.22
C GLY A 278 -24.72 9.55 26.66
N THR A 279 -25.72 10.17 26.03
CA THR A 279 -26.11 11.56 26.30
C THR A 279 -27.48 11.71 26.97
N VAL A 280 -28.39 10.75 26.77
CA VAL A 280 -29.68 10.69 27.46
C VAL A 280 -30.03 9.23 27.79
N ARG A 281 -30.28 8.93 29.08
CA ARG A 281 -30.70 7.59 29.53
C ARG A 281 -32.15 7.29 29.17
N GLY A 282 -32.43 6.02 28.88
CA GLY A 282 -33.79 5.52 28.63
C GLY A 282 -34.59 5.20 29.88
N THR A 283 -33.93 5.13 31.04
CA THR A 283 -34.54 4.83 32.35
C THR A 283 -33.93 5.72 33.44
N GLY A 284 -34.34 5.53 34.70
CA GLY A 284 -33.72 6.20 35.85
C GLY A 284 -32.34 5.66 36.25
N TYR A 285 -31.95 4.50 35.72
CA TYR A 285 -30.65 3.84 35.99
C TYR A 285 -29.55 4.39 35.09
N GLY A 286 -28.30 3.95 35.29
CA GLY A 286 -27.16 4.28 34.42
C GLY A 286 -27.27 3.67 33.01
N TYR A 287 -26.22 3.80 32.22
CA TYR A 287 -26.08 3.09 30.94
C TYR A 287 -25.51 1.70 31.22
N SER A 288 -26.07 0.66 30.60
CA SER A 288 -25.53 -0.68 30.74
C SER A 288 -25.56 -1.50 29.45
N LEU A 289 -24.40 -2.08 29.12
CA LEU A 289 -24.17 -2.86 27.92
C LEU A 289 -23.69 -4.25 28.30
N TRP A 290 -24.42 -5.27 27.86
CA TRP A 290 -24.01 -6.67 27.92
C TRP A 290 -22.85 -6.94 26.95
N GLU A 291 -22.85 -6.32 25.77
CA GLU A 291 -21.75 -6.50 24.81
C GLU A 291 -21.72 -5.33 23.82
N VAL A 292 -20.52 -5.00 23.34
CA VAL A 292 -20.22 -4.07 22.25
C VAL A 292 -19.30 -4.79 21.27
N ALA A 293 -19.85 -5.22 20.13
CA ALA A 293 -19.04 -5.77 19.06
C ALA A 293 -18.68 -4.69 18.04
N VAL A 294 -17.41 -4.63 17.66
CA VAL A 294 -16.91 -3.71 16.63
C VAL A 294 -16.48 -4.54 15.43
N HIS A 295 -17.08 -4.26 14.28
CA HIS A 295 -16.78 -4.93 13.02
C HIS A 295 -15.96 -4.03 12.12
N THR A 296 -14.93 -4.63 11.55
CA THR A 296 -13.98 -3.97 10.66
C THR A 296 -14.19 -4.42 9.23
N GLY A 297 -14.12 -3.49 8.29
CA GLY A 297 -14.23 -3.82 6.87
C GLY A 297 -12.88 -3.81 6.18
N SER A 298 -12.74 -4.55 5.08
CA SER A 298 -11.62 -4.43 4.14
C SER A 298 -11.75 -3.14 3.32
N GLY A 299 -11.65 -1.98 3.98
CA GLY A 299 -11.39 -0.69 3.34
C GLY A 299 -12.38 -0.22 2.25
N GLY A 300 -13.66 -0.57 2.34
CA GLY A 300 -14.70 -0.06 1.43
C GLY A 300 -15.27 1.28 1.89
N GLY A 301 -14.59 2.39 1.59
CA GLY A 301 -15.21 3.71 1.67
C GLY A 301 -16.41 3.77 0.72
N SER A 302 -17.60 4.09 1.21
CA SER A 302 -18.82 4.24 0.40
C SER A 302 -18.84 5.55 -0.42
N GLY A 303 -17.70 5.95 -0.94
CA GLY A 303 -17.50 7.11 -1.80
C GLY A 303 -16.28 6.92 -2.70
N PRO A 304 -16.24 7.58 -3.87
CA PRO A 304 -15.05 7.53 -4.73
C PRO A 304 -13.82 8.00 -3.95
N VAL A 305 -12.67 7.38 -4.23
CA VAL A 305 -11.39 7.84 -3.68
C VAL A 305 -11.16 9.25 -4.20
N GLN A 306 -11.04 10.20 -3.29
CA GLN A 306 -10.86 11.59 -3.68
C GLN A 306 -9.40 11.82 -4.07
N GLY A 307 -9.18 12.50 -5.19
CA GLY A 307 -7.87 13.02 -5.52
C GLY A 307 -7.56 14.32 -4.78
N GLY A 308 -6.27 14.64 -4.68
CA GLY A 308 -5.79 15.83 -4.00
C GLY A 308 -5.72 15.71 -2.47
N GLY A 309 -5.67 16.87 -1.81
CA GLY A 309 -5.55 16.98 -0.36
C GLY A 309 -4.15 17.38 0.12
N ASP A 310 -4.00 17.44 1.44
CA ASP A 310 -2.72 17.68 2.11
C ASP A 310 -1.68 16.60 1.77
N LEU A 311 -0.39 16.94 1.76
CA LEU A 311 0.70 16.03 1.37
C LEU A 311 1.30 15.22 2.54
N GLY A 312 0.73 15.34 3.74
CA GLY A 312 1.15 14.59 4.92
C GLY A 312 2.31 15.25 5.67
N PRO A 313 2.56 14.78 6.91
CA PRO A 313 3.50 15.44 7.83
C PRO A 313 4.97 15.34 7.42
N ASN A 314 5.31 14.38 6.56
CA ASN A 314 6.68 14.14 6.13
C ASN A 314 7.07 14.98 4.89
N VAL A 315 6.14 15.77 4.37
CA VAL A 315 6.39 16.77 3.33
C VAL A 315 6.51 18.14 3.97
N ILE A 316 7.74 18.63 4.04
CA ILE A 316 8.10 19.90 4.66
C ILE A 316 8.10 20.97 3.57
N VAL A 317 6.97 21.67 3.45
CA VAL A 317 6.80 22.78 2.49
C VAL A 317 7.31 24.08 3.11
N VAL A 318 8.21 24.77 2.42
CA VAL A 318 8.87 25.99 2.91
C VAL A 318 8.85 27.09 1.85
N ASP A 319 8.80 28.33 2.28
CA ASP A 319 8.92 29.53 1.44
C ASP A 319 10.06 30.44 1.95
N PRO A 320 10.49 31.46 1.19
CA PRO A 320 11.57 32.35 1.61
C PRO A 320 11.38 33.05 2.96
N SER A 321 10.15 33.16 3.45
CA SER A 321 9.80 33.79 4.73
C SER A 321 9.73 32.80 5.90
N THR A 322 9.91 31.50 5.64
CA THR A 322 9.79 30.45 6.66
C THR A 322 10.84 30.67 7.76
N PRO A 323 10.42 30.88 9.02
CA PRO A 323 11.37 31.14 10.10
C PRO A 323 12.19 29.90 10.42
N ASN A 324 13.46 30.12 10.80
CA ASN A 324 14.40 29.08 11.22
C ASN A 324 14.57 27.95 10.18
N LEU A 325 14.52 28.27 8.89
CA LEU A 325 14.59 27.28 7.82
C LEU A 325 15.85 26.40 7.89
N GLN A 326 17.03 27.00 8.13
CA GLN A 326 18.27 26.23 8.28
C GLN A 326 18.16 25.18 9.39
N ALA A 327 17.62 25.56 10.56
CA ALA A 327 17.46 24.63 11.68
C ALA A 327 16.51 23.46 11.36
N LYS A 328 15.55 23.64 10.45
CA LYS A 328 14.69 22.55 9.98
C LYS A 328 15.47 21.55 9.13
N PHE A 329 16.35 22.03 8.23
CA PHE A 329 17.27 21.16 7.49
C PHE A 329 18.19 20.41 8.45
N ASP A 330 18.81 21.12 9.39
CA ASP A 330 19.72 20.53 10.39
C ASP A 330 19.02 19.44 11.23
N GLN A 331 17.77 19.67 11.63
CA GLN A 331 17.00 18.71 12.42
C GLN A 331 16.70 17.41 11.66
N VAL A 332 16.34 17.50 10.39
CA VAL A 332 16.10 16.31 9.56
C VAL A 332 17.43 15.63 9.23
N PHE A 333 18.46 16.39 8.89
CA PHE A 333 19.79 15.85 8.64
C PHE A 333 20.34 15.08 9.84
N ALA A 334 20.26 15.63 11.05
CA ALA A 334 20.71 14.95 12.26
C ALA A 334 19.98 13.61 12.52
N GLN A 335 18.73 13.48 12.08
CA GLN A 335 17.97 12.22 12.15
C GLN A 335 18.38 11.24 11.05
N GLN A 336 18.74 11.75 9.88
CA GLN A 336 18.86 10.96 8.66
C GLN A 336 20.30 10.74 8.18
N GLU A 337 21.29 11.44 8.73
CA GLU A 337 22.68 11.39 8.29
C GLU A 337 23.23 9.95 8.29
N SER A 338 23.04 9.23 9.40
CA SER A 338 23.49 7.84 9.57
C SER A 338 22.36 6.81 9.54
N ASN A 339 21.14 7.22 9.19
CA ASN A 339 19.94 6.38 9.27
C ASN A 339 19.73 5.52 8.01
N GLN A 340 20.74 4.72 7.68
CA GLN A 340 20.80 3.99 6.42
C GLN A 340 19.61 3.05 6.21
N PHE A 341 19.17 2.31 7.23
CA PHE A 341 18.08 1.32 7.07
C PHE A 341 16.81 1.67 7.85
N GLY A 342 16.70 2.89 8.36
CA GLY A 342 15.51 3.32 9.10
C GLY A 342 14.30 3.59 8.21
N THR A 343 13.17 3.83 8.86
CA THR A 343 11.87 4.08 8.23
C THR A 343 11.58 5.56 8.00
N GLY A 344 12.43 6.47 8.50
CA GLY A 344 12.30 7.91 8.27
C GLY A 344 12.37 8.23 6.78
N ARG A 345 11.40 9.00 6.27
CA ARG A 345 11.29 9.47 4.89
C ARG A 345 10.90 10.93 4.91
N TYR A 346 11.60 11.79 4.18
CA TYR A 346 11.37 13.24 4.21
C TYR A 346 11.47 13.87 2.82
N GLN A 347 10.58 14.81 2.55
CA GLN A 347 10.63 15.66 1.37
C GLN A 347 10.63 17.12 1.79
N PHE A 348 11.64 17.88 1.39
CA PHE A 348 11.59 19.33 1.39
C PHE A 348 11.04 19.82 0.05
N LEU A 349 10.01 20.67 0.10
CA LEU A 349 9.47 21.34 -1.08
C LEU A 349 9.61 22.85 -0.90
N MET A 350 10.42 23.47 -1.76
CA MET A 350 10.77 24.88 -1.68
C MET A 350 9.92 25.67 -2.67
N LYS A 351 9.05 26.56 -2.19
CA LYS A 351 8.25 27.45 -3.04
C LYS A 351 9.14 28.38 -3.88
N PRO A 352 8.65 28.86 -5.04
CA PRO A 352 9.37 29.85 -5.83
C PRO A 352 9.83 31.06 -5.00
N GLY A 353 11.06 31.50 -5.23
CA GLY A 353 11.70 32.61 -4.54
C GLY A 353 13.17 32.35 -4.20
N THR A 354 13.78 33.28 -3.46
CA THR A 354 15.21 33.24 -3.12
C THR A 354 15.42 32.97 -1.63
N TYR A 355 16.24 31.97 -1.33
CA TYR A 355 16.62 31.53 -0.01
C TYR A 355 18.08 31.87 0.23
N ASN A 356 18.41 32.50 1.35
CA ASN A 356 19.77 32.99 1.63
C ASN A 356 20.35 32.33 2.88
N GLY A 357 21.67 32.05 2.85
CA GLY A 357 22.39 31.51 3.99
C GLY A 357 21.97 30.09 4.34
N ILE A 358 21.58 29.30 3.34
CA ILE A 358 21.15 27.91 3.51
C ILE A 358 22.31 26.97 3.16
N ASN A 359 22.62 26.03 4.03
CA ASN A 359 23.36 24.83 3.68
C ASN A 359 22.45 23.63 3.99
N ALA A 360 21.72 23.17 2.99
CA ALA A 360 20.81 22.04 3.13
C ALA A 360 21.60 20.73 3.03
N GLN A 361 22.09 20.23 4.15
CA GLN A 361 22.70 18.90 4.21
C GLN A 361 21.62 17.81 4.04
N VAL A 362 21.82 16.89 3.10
CA VAL A 362 20.83 15.87 2.72
C VAL A 362 21.29 14.48 3.18
N GLY A 363 20.61 13.94 4.19
CA GLY A 363 20.86 12.59 4.73
C GLY A 363 20.15 11.49 3.93
N PHE A 364 20.12 10.28 4.49
CA PHE A 364 19.36 9.16 3.91
C PHE A 364 17.87 9.49 3.79
N TYR A 365 17.24 8.94 2.76
CA TYR A 365 15.81 9.07 2.44
C TYR A 365 15.24 10.48 2.54
N THR A 366 16.05 11.45 2.13
CA THR A 366 15.69 12.86 2.10
C THR A 366 15.75 13.35 0.68
N SER A 367 14.67 13.96 0.21
CA SER A 367 14.61 14.62 -1.08
C SER A 367 14.41 16.12 -0.88
N ILE A 368 15.08 16.94 -1.68
CA ILE A 368 14.89 18.38 -1.73
C ILE A 368 14.51 18.79 -3.15
N SER A 369 13.41 19.52 -3.29
CA SER A 369 12.92 19.93 -4.60
C SER A 369 12.37 21.34 -4.60
N GLY A 370 12.63 22.09 -5.67
CA GLY A 370 11.94 23.35 -5.93
C GLY A 370 10.56 23.13 -6.56
N LEU A 371 9.59 23.95 -6.16
CA LEU A 371 8.21 23.98 -6.66
C LEU A 371 8.02 24.98 -7.81
N GLY A 372 9.11 25.42 -8.44
CA GLY A 372 9.08 26.18 -9.68
C GLY A 372 8.68 25.34 -10.89
N LEU A 373 8.31 25.98 -12.00
CA LEU A 373 8.29 25.24 -13.27
C LEU A 373 9.72 25.03 -13.78
N ASN A 374 10.61 25.96 -13.46
CA ASN A 374 12.01 25.97 -13.86
C ASN A 374 12.94 26.01 -12.63
N PRO A 375 14.19 25.54 -12.77
CA PRO A 375 15.16 25.58 -11.68
C PRO A 375 15.39 26.98 -11.11
N ASP A 376 15.44 28.00 -11.97
CA ASP A 376 15.71 29.38 -11.58
C ASP A 376 14.53 30.07 -10.86
N ASP A 377 13.35 29.45 -10.83
CA ASP A 377 12.21 29.97 -10.04
C ASP A 377 12.45 29.77 -8.53
N VAL A 378 13.31 28.82 -8.13
CA VAL A 378 13.69 28.53 -6.75
C VAL A 378 15.20 28.67 -6.63
N HIS A 379 15.66 29.72 -5.97
CA HIS A 379 17.08 30.04 -5.89
C HIS A 379 17.62 29.91 -4.47
N ILE A 380 18.70 29.14 -4.29
CA ILE A 380 19.42 29.00 -3.03
C ILE A 380 20.76 29.73 -3.16
N ASN A 381 20.91 30.85 -2.45
CA ASN A 381 22.21 31.46 -2.14
C ASN A 381 22.81 30.72 -0.95
N GLY A 382 23.60 29.70 -1.25
CA GLY A 382 23.92 28.63 -0.32
C GLY A 382 24.19 27.32 -1.04
N ASP A 383 24.11 26.20 -0.32
CA ASP A 383 24.56 24.89 -0.77
C ASP A 383 23.48 23.82 -0.54
N VAL A 384 23.46 22.79 -1.38
CA VAL A 384 22.66 21.57 -1.19
C VAL A 384 23.62 20.39 -1.10
N THR A 385 23.99 20.05 0.13
CA THR A 385 25.22 19.30 0.39
C THR A 385 24.96 17.83 0.69
N VAL A 386 25.76 16.96 0.08
CA VAL A 386 26.05 15.63 0.63
C VAL A 386 27.55 15.51 0.85
N ASP A 387 27.94 15.05 2.04
CA ASP A 387 29.31 14.68 2.38
C ASP A 387 29.31 13.34 3.14
N ALA A 388 30.47 12.84 3.52
CA ALA A 388 30.63 11.51 4.12
C ALA A 388 31.14 11.53 5.57
N GLY A 389 30.83 12.59 6.33
CA GLY A 389 31.28 12.74 7.72
C GLY A 389 30.90 11.53 8.60
N TRP A 390 29.66 11.08 8.50
CA TRP A 390 29.12 9.93 9.23
C TRP A 390 29.89 8.62 9.04
N PHE A 391 30.57 8.47 7.90
CA PHE A 391 31.33 7.28 7.55
C PHE A 391 32.81 7.60 7.26
N ASN A 392 33.37 8.56 8.02
CA ASN A 392 34.79 8.90 8.03
C ASN A 392 35.36 9.25 6.64
N GLY A 393 34.59 9.99 5.84
CA GLY A 393 34.98 10.40 4.49
C GLY A 393 34.75 9.34 3.41
N ASN A 394 34.22 8.16 3.75
CA ASN A 394 33.83 7.15 2.77
C ASN A 394 32.38 7.37 2.30
N ALA A 395 32.21 7.77 1.05
CA ALA A 395 30.91 8.03 0.44
C ALA A 395 30.26 6.80 -0.20
N THR A 396 30.86 5.60 -0.14
CA THR A 396 30.32 4.38 -0.79
C THR A 396 28.96 3.93 -0.27
N GLN A 397 28.44 4.54 0.80
CA GLN A 397 27.12 4.27 1.36
C GLN A 397 26.18 5.48 1.35
N ASN A 398 26.52 6.57 0.64
CA ASN A 398 25.68 7.75 0.54
C ASN A 398 24.52 7.57 -0.46
N PHE A 399 23.60 6.67 -0.12
CA PHE A 399 22.48 6.25 -0.96
C PHE A 399 21.19 7.05 -0.72
N TRP A 400 20.17 6.73 -1.53
CA TRP A 400 18.73 7.00 -1.31
C TRP A 400 18.40 8.44 -0.92
N ARG A 401 18.75 9.40 -1.77
CA ARG A 401 18.44 10.82 -1.56
C ARG A 401 18.26 11.52 -2.90
N SER A 402 17.74 12.73 -2.96
CA SER A 402 17.64 13.42 -4.26
C SER A 402 17.64 14.94 -4.14
N ALA A 403 18.08 15.59 -5.21
CA ALA A 403 17.93 17.02 -5.43
C ALA A 403 17.25 17.26 -6.80
N GLU A 404 16.20 18.09 -6.84
CA GLU A 404 15.46 18.36 -8.08
C GLU A 404 14.98 19.81 -8.25
N ASN A 405 15.06 20.35 -9.47
CA ASN A 405 14.33 21.55 -9.92
C ASN A 405 14.58 22.82 -9.07
N LEU A 406 15.84 23.16 -8.83
CA LEU A 406 16.24 24.38 -8.13
C LEU A 406 17.57 24.91 -8.66
N SER A 407 17.89 26.15 -8.35
CA SER A 407 19.17 26.77 -8.67
C SER A 407 19.98 27.04 -7.39
N ILE A 408 21.29 26.90 -7.49
CA ILE A 408 22.23 26.97 -6.36
C ILE A 408 23.33 27.96 -6.75
N THR A 409 23.56 28.96 -5.91
CA THR A 409 24.78 29.79 -5.90
C THR A 409 25.61 29.37 -4.68
N PRO A 410 26.57 28.45 -4.85
CA PRO A 410 27.29 27.84 -3.73
C PRO A 410 28.08 28.88 -2.95
N SER A 411 28.10 28.77 -1.61
CA SER A 411 28.67 29.81 -0.74
C SER A 411 30.16 30.08 -1.00
N ASN A 412 30.90 29.06 -1.45
CA ASN A 412 32.32 29.12 -1.78
C ASN A 412 32.59 29.00 -3.31
N GLY A 413 31.53 29.08 -4.14
CA GLY A 413 31.60 28.88 -5.58
C GLY A 413 31.63 27.42 -6.05
N THR A 414 31.55 26.41 -5.17
CA THR A 414 31.44 24.99 -5.52
C THR A 414 30.53 24.22 -4.56
N ASP A 415 29.40 23.72 -5.07
CA ASP A 415 28.50 22.84 -4.33
C ASP A 415 29.12 21.44 -4.17
N ARG A 416 28.72 20.66 -3.14
CA ARG A 416 29.20 19.28 -2.97
C ARG A 416 28.06 18.28 -2.94
N TRP A 417 28.07 17.35 -3.89
CA TRP A 417 27.13 16.23 -3.97
C TRP A 417 27.90 14.90 -3.90
N ALA A 418 28.50 14.59 -2.74
CA ALA A 418 29.35 13.42 -2.54
C ALA A 418 28.54 12.13 -2.30
N VAL A 419 27.92 11.62 -3.36
CA VAL A 419 26.96 10.51 -3.29
C VAL A 419 27.52 9.19 -3.85
N ALA A 420 26.79 8.11 -3.59
CA ALA A 420 26.93 6.84 -4.29
C ALA A 420 25.67 6.59 -5.17
N GLN A 421 25.24 5.33 -5.31
CA GLN A 421 24.07 4.95 -6.12
C GLN A 421 22.74 5.50 -5.55
N ALA A 422 21.69 5.53 -6.39
CA ALA A 422 20.33 5.99 -6.06
C ALA A 422 20.26 7.40 -5.43
N ALA A 423 21.08 8.31 -5.95
CA ALA A 423 21.16 9.69 -5.49
C ALA A 423 21.06 10.72 -6.64
N PRO A 424 19.91 10.77 -7.35
CA PRO A 424 19.78 11.58 -8.56
C PRO A 424 19.92 13.08 -8.28
N PHE A 425 20.59 13.76 -9.21
CA PHE A 425 20.71 15.21 -9.28
C PHE A 425 20.09 15.67 -10.60
N ARG A 426 18.81 16.08 -10.55
CA ARG A 426 17.99 16.33 -11.74
C ARG A 426 17.56 17.77 -11.84
N ARG A 427 17.62 18.35 -13.05
CA ARG A 427 17.03 19.66 -13.29
C ARG A 427 17.58 20.74 -12.34
N ILE A 428 18.89 20.74 -12.10
CA ILE A 428 19.55 21.70 -11.21
C ILE A 428 20.34 22.70 -12.02
N HIS A 429 20.31 23.97 -11.61
CA HIS A 429 21.21 24.99 -12.11
C HIS A 429 22.24 25.36 -11.05
N VAL A 430 23.46 24.86 -11.17
CA VAL A 430 24.57 25.23 -10.29
C VAL A 430 25.29 26.43 -10.92
N GLN A 431 25.13 27.60 -10.31
CA GLN A 431 25.81 28.85 -10.67
C GLN A 431 27.23 28.88 -10.06
N GLY A 432 28.02 27.84 -10.38
CA GLY A 432 29.31 27.55 -9.79
C GLY A 432 29.85 26.18 -10.22
N GLY A 433 30.88 25.70 -9.54
CA GLY A 433 31.38 24.33 -9.69
C GLY A 433 30.52 23.30 -8.93
N LEU A 434 30.70 22.02 -9.26
CA LEU A 434 30.06 20.90 -8.55
C LEU A 434 31.12 19.85 -8.22
N ASN A 435 31.37 19.61 -6.95
CA ASN A 435 32.28 18.58 -6.45
C ASN A 435 31.47 17.31 -6.11
N LEU A 436 31.87 16.17 -6.67
CA LEU A 436 31.19 14.89 -6.44
C LEU A 436 31.93 14.00 -5.46
N ALA A 437 33.10 14.40 -4.96
CA ALA A 437 33.86 13.65 -3.97
C ALA A 437 33.60 14.15 -2.54
N PRO A 438 33.67 13.26 -1.54
CA PRO A 438 33.63 13.66 -0.15
C PRO A 438 34.87 14.48 0.20
N ASN A 439 34.80 15.23 1.30
CA ASN A 439 35.98 15.90 1.81
C ASN A 439 37.10 14.88 2.09
N GLY A 440 38.30 15.14 1.55
CA GLY A 440 39.45 14.22 1.65
C GLY A 440 39.57 13.18 0.54
N TYR A 441 38.65 13.14 -0.44
CA TYR A 441 38.71 12.24 -1.60
C TYR A 441 38.68 10.75 -1.23
N GLY A 442 37.92 10.39 -0.19
CA GLY A 442 37.63 8.99 0.13
C GLY A 442 36.85 8.28 -0.99
N TRP A 443 36.63 6.98 -0.82
CA TRP A 443 35.91 6.17 -1.81
C TRP A 443 34.50 6.71 -2.06
N ALA A 444 34.09 6.73 -3.33
CA ALA A 444 32.76 7.17 -3.75
C ALA A 444 32.37 6.40 -5.03
N SER A 445 31.10 5.98 -5.12
CA SER A 445 30.59 5.09 -6.18
C SER A 445 29.27 5.62 -6.74
N GLY A 446 29.26 6.90 -7.10
CA GLY A 446 28.15 7.54 -7.81
C GLY A 446 28.12 7.11 -9.28
N GLY A 447 27.30 7.74 -10.11
CA GLY A 447 26.26 8.70 -9.77
C GLY A 447 25.54 9.14 -11.04
N TYR A 448 24.53 9.99 -10.86
CA TYR A 448 23.60 10.32 -11.94
C TYR A 448 23.26 11.81 -11.93
N ILE A 449 23.55 12.49 -13.05
CA ILE A 449 23.10 13.85 -13.35
C ILE A 449 22.24 13.84 -14.62
N ALA A 450 21.09 14.51 -14.58
CA ALA A 450 20.29 14.73 -15.78
C ALA A 450 19.66 16.12 -15.82
N ASP A 451 19.41 16.61 -17.03
CA ASP A 451 18.69 17.86 -17.28
C ASP A 451 19.27 19.06 -16.53
N SER A 452 20.58 19.08 -16.25
CA SER A 452 21.18 20.06 -15.32
C SER A 452 22.17 20.97 -16.04
N LYS A 453 22.32 22.19 -15.51
CA LYS A 453 23.28 23.18 -15.97
C LYS A 453 24.25 23.48 -14.84
N ILE A 454 25.53 23.19 -15.05
CA ILE A 454 26.61 23.53 -14.14
C ILE A 454 27.48 24.55 -14.85
N ASP A 455 27.42 25.81 -14.41
CA ASP A 455 28.12 26.92 -15.07
C ASP A 455 29.64 26.78 -14.97
N GLY A 456 30.11 26.25 -13.84
CA GLY A 456 31.52 25.95 -13.59
C GLY A 456 31.93 24.55 -14.04
N THR A 457 32.91 24.00 -13.34
CA THR A 457 33.48 22.70 -13.64
C THR A 457 32.94 21.64 -12.69
N VAL A 458 32.55 20.48 -13.22
CA VAL A 458 32.25 19.30 -12.41
C VAL A 458 33.56 18.59 -12.05
N GLY A 459 33.74 18.31 -10.76
CA GLY A 459 34.93 17.67 -10.19
C GLY A 459 34.60 16.33 -9.56
N PRO A 460 34.80 15.19 -10.25
CA PRO A 460 34.53 13.87 -9.67
C PRO A 460 35.59 13.38 -8.69
N TYR A 461 36.85 13.76 -8.91
CA TYR A 461 38.02 13.35 -8.11
C TYR A 461 38.09 11.83 -7.89
N SER A 462 37.70 11.32 -6.73
CA SER A 462 37.75 9.90 -6.35
C SER A 462 36.54 9.09 -6.78
N GLN A 463 35.51 9.71 -7.37
CA GLN A 463 34.34 9.00 -7.89
C GLN A 463 34.75 7.96 -8.92
N GLN A 464 34.42 6.70 -8.66
CA GLN A 464 34.78 5.55 -9.50
C GLN A 464 34.21 5.67 -10.91
N GLN A 465 32.92 5.98 -11.00
CA GLN A 465 32.20 6.13 -12.25
C GLN A 465 31.14 7.24 -12.15
N TRP A 466 30.57 7.64 -13.28
CA TRP A 466 29.43 8.57 -13.31
C TRP A 466 28.70 8.53 -14.65
N TYR A 467 27.39 8.78 -14.61
CA TYR A 467 26.58 9.04 -15.80
C TYR A 467 25.99 10.45 -15.78
N THR A 468 26.18 11.19 -16.87
CA THR A 468 25.54 12.48 -17.09
C THR A 468 24.82 12.48 -18.42
N ARG A 469 23.53 12.87 -18.44
CA ARG A 469 22.79 13.03 -19.69
C ARG A 469 22.12 14.38 -19.84
N ASP A 470 21.91 14.80 -21.09
CA ASP A 470 21.06 15.93 -21.48
C ASP A 470 21.28 17.19 -20.65
N SER A 471 22.55 17.53 -20.43
CA SER A 471 22.99 18.54 -19.49
C SER A 471 23.95 19.53 -20.15
N SER A 472 24.31 20.59 -19.44
CA SER A 472 25.37 21.52 -19.82
C SER A 472 26.35 21.66 -18.67
N VAL A 473 27.65 21.51 -18.95
CA VAL A 473 28.73 21.73 -17.97
C VAL A 473 29.73 22.73 -18.55
N GLY A 474 30.27 23.62 -17.72
CA GLY A 474 31.38 24.50 -18.12
C GLY A 474 32.68 23.72 -18.35
N GLY A 475 32.83 22.58 -17.67
CA GLY A 475 33.91 21.62 -17.91
C GLY A 475 33.84 20.41 -16.97
N TRP A 476 34.81 19.50 -17.12
CA TRP A 476 34.90 18.27 -16.34
C TRP A 476 36.36 17.96 -16.01
N THR A 477 36.72 17.80 -14.74
CA THR A 477 38.15 17.78 -14.33
C THR A 477 38.89 16.49 -14.63
N ASN A 478 38.29 15.33 -14.32
CA ASN A 478 38.97 14.02 -14.36
C ASN A 478 37.94 12.88 -14.47
N GLY A 479 38.42 11.66 -14.66
CA GLY A 479 37.63 10.44 -14.49
C GLY A 479 38.49 9.34 -13.90
N VAL A 480 37.87 8.35 -13.28
CA VAL A 480 38.58 7.24 -12.61
C VAL A 480 38.48 5.97 -13.45
N TRP A 481 37.30 5.34 -13.50
CA TRP A 481 37.11 4.10 -14.27
C TRP A 481 36.19 4.28 -15.47
N ASN A 482 34.97 4.79 -15.26
CA ASN A 482 33.94 4.90 -16.31
C ASN A 482 33.12 6.19 -16.15
N MET A 483 33.41 7.20 -16.96
CA MET A 483 32.67 8.46 -16.97
C MET A 483 31.95 8.60 -18.30
N THR A 484 30.64 8.36 -18.30
CA THR A 484 29.82 8.32 -19.51
C THR A 484 28.92 9.55 -19.65
N PHE A 485 28.85 10.08 -20.87
CA PHE A 485 28.06 11.25 -21.23
C PHE A 485 27.19 10.96 -22.46
N SER A 486 25.95 11.44 -22.46
CA SER A 486 25.08 11.43 -23.63
C SER A 486 24.28 12.74 -23.72
N GLY A 487 24.36 13.42 -24.86
CA GLY A 487 23.64 14.69 -25.00
C GLY A 487 24.16 15.80 -24.08
N VAL A 488 25.42 15.76 -23.63
CA VAL A 488 25.98 16.74 -22.70
C VAL A 488 26.77 17.82 -23.44
N GLN A 489 26.37 19.07 -23.28
CA GLN A 489 27.12 20.23 -23.76
C GLN A 489 28.30 20.48 -22.82
N GLY A 490 29.51 20.61 -23.38
CA GLY A 490 30.74 20.80 -22.60
C GLY A 490 31.36 19.51 -22.03
N ALA A 491 30.82 18.33 -22.35
CA ALA A 491 31.46 17.07 -22.00
C ALA A 491 32.82 16.90 -22.71
N PRO A 492 33.79 16.21 -22.07
CA PRO A 492 35.04 15.86 -22.71
C PRO A 492 34.80 14.90 -23.89
N ALA A 493 35.65 14.96 -24.91
CA ALA A 493 35.59 14.00 -26.00
C ALA A 493 35.89 12.57 -25.51
N THR A 494 35.33 11.56 -26.18
CA THR A 494 35.63 10.15 -25.92
C THR A 494 37.14 9.90 -25.99
N ASN A 495 37.67 9.21 -24.98
CA ASN A 495 39.09 8.84 -24.91
C ASN A 495 39.32 7.51 -24.21
N PHE A 496 38.32 6.61 -24.18
CA PHE A 496 38.35 5.40 -23.36
C PHE A 496 39.52 4.45 -23.66
N ASP A 497 40.11 4.53 -24.86
CA ASP A 497 41.32 3.82 -25.28
C ASP A 497 42.54 4.13 -24.38
N SER A 498 42.60 5.33 -23.82
CA SER A 498 43.71 5.87 -23.04
C SER A 498 43.27 6.51 -21.72
N GLY A 499 41.96 6.64 -21.52
CA GLY A 499 41.32 7.33 -20.41
C GLY A 499 39.97 6.70 -20.03
N PRO A 500 39.10 7.43 -19.33
CA PRO A 500 37.86 6.88 -18.76
C PRO A 500 36.59 7.42 -19.43
N TYR A 501 36.68 8.23 -20.49
CA TYR A 501 35.51 8.94 -21.05
C TYR A 501 34.87 8.20 -22.23
N THR A 502 33.56 7.98 -22.09
CA THR A 502 32.64 7.54 -23.14
C THR A 502 31.65 8.66 -23.40
N THR A 503 31.66 9.25 -24.60
CA THR A 503 30.85 10.43 -24.90
C THR A 503 30.05 10.24 -26.17
N LEU A 504 28.73 10.33 -26.04
CA LEU A 504 27.77 10.33 -27.13
C LEU A 504 27.21 11.74 -27.32
N ASP A 505 27.10 12.17 -28.58
CA ASP A 505 26.62 13.51 -28.88
C ASP A 505 25.17 13.75 -28.46
N ASN A 506 24.35 12.71 -28.46
CA ASN A 506 22.93 12.77 -28.16
C ASN A 506 22.50 11.58 -27.31
N THR A 507 21.51 11.78 -26.45
CA THR A 507 20.71 10.69 -25.89
C THR A 507 19.65 10.29 -26.92
N PRO A 508 19.59 9.02 -27.39
CA PRO A 508 18.71 8.64 -28.51
C PRO A 508 17.24 8.97 -28.27
N VAL A 509 16.75 8.66 -27.07
CA VAL A 509 15.44 9.08 -26.57
C VAL A 509 15.55 9.30 -25.08
N SER A 510 14.95 10.38 -24.59
CA SER A 510 14.81 10.65 -23.15
C SER A 510 13.47 11.34 -22.89
N ARG A 511 12.98 11.22 -21.67
CA ARG A 511 11.84 12.00 -21.18
C ARG A 511 12.18 12.41 -19.78
N GLU A 512 12.17 13.71 -19.49
CA GLU A 512 12.49 14.15 -18.13
C GLU A 512 11.43 13.66 -17.14
N LYS A 513 11.88 13.37 -15.91
CA LYS A 513 11.03 12.82 -14.85
C LYS A 513 9.89 13.79 -14.52
N PRO A 514 8.65 13.31 -14.29
CA PRO A 514 7.60 14.15 -13.74
C PRO A 514 7.99 14.71 -12.36
N TYR A 515 7.59 15.94 -12.08
CA TYR A 515 7.87 16.62 -10.82
C TYR A 515 6.70 17.48 -10.35
N LEU A 516 6.57 17.62 -9.04
CA LEU A 516 5.57 18.47 -8.40
C LEU A 516 6.01 19.94 -8.50
N TYR A 517 5.11 20.83 -8.86
CA TYR A 517 5.34 22.27 -8.88
C TYR A 517 4.08 23.05 -8.47
N LEU A 518 4.24 24.36 -8.26
CA LEU A 518 3.15 25.29 -8.00
C LEU A 518 2.82 26.11 -9.24
N ASP A 519 1.56 26.07 -9.65
CA ASP A 519 0.96 27.04 -10.55
C ASP A 519 0.16 28.05 -9.72
N GLY A 520 0.78 29.20 -9.42
CA GLY A 520 0.31 30.09 -8.36
C GLY A 520 0.36 29.39 -6.99
N ASN A 521 -0.81 29.09 -6.43
CA ASN A 521 -0.94 28.36 -5.16
C ASN A 521 -1.41 26.89 -5.34
N ALA A 522 -1.68 26.47 -6.58
CA ALA A 522 -2.19 25.14 -6.86
C ALA A 522 -1.05 24.17 -7.13
N TYR A 523 -1.04 23.04 -6.42
CA TYR A 523 -0.14 21.94 -6.73
C TYR A 523 -0.54 21.27 -8.05
N LYS A 524 0.47 21.06 -8.90
CA LYS A 524 0.36 20.31 -10.14
C LYS A 524 1.60 19.43 -10.31
N VAL A 525 1.46 18.35 -11.06
CA VAL A 525 2.61 17.56 -11.54
C VAL A 525 2.86 17.94 -12.98
N PHE A 526 4.04 18.49 -13.27
CA PHE A 526 4.48 18.70 -14.64
C PHE A 526 4.99 17.37 -15.21
N VAL A 527 4.53 17.03 -16.42
CA VAL A 527 4.88 15.81 -17.15
C VAL A 527 5.61 16.23 -18.42
N PRO A 528 6.96 16.22 -18.42
CA PRO A 528 7.75 16.61 -19.57
C PRO A 528 7.46 15.74 -20.80
N ALA A 529 7.50 16.36 -21.97
CA ALA A 529 7.41 15.66 -23.25
C ALA A 529 8.68 14.86 -23.53
N LYS A 530 8.53 13.76 -24.27
CA LYS A 530 9.64 12.95 -24.78
C LYS A 530 10.49 13.79 -25.75
N ARG A 531 11.81 13.71 -25.62
CA ARG A 531 12.80 14.24 -26.57
C ARG A 531 13.48 13.09 -27.30
N THR A 532 13.76 13.30 -28.59
CA THR A 532 14.56 12.37 -29.40
C THR A 532 15.86 13.07 -29.76
N ASN A 533 16.96 12.33 -29.78
CA ASN A 533 18.31 12.87 -29.95
C ASN A 533 18.57 14.07 -29.01
N ALA A 534 18.20 13.92 -27.74
CA ALA A 534 18.29 14.99 -26.76
C ALA A 534 19.75 15.42 -26.57
N ARG A 535 19.95 16.74 -26.43
CA ARG A 535 21.24 17.35 -26.09
C ARG A 535 20.99 18.67 -25.36
N GLY A 536 21.69 18.85 -24.24
CA GLY A 536 21.50 19.97 -23.33
C GLY A 536 20.18 19.90 -22.56
N VAL A 537 20.02 20.89 -21.67
CA VAL A 537 18.85 20.98 -20.78
C VAL A 537 17.55 21.21 -21.54
N SER A 538 16.45 20.78 -20.93
CA SER A 538 15.08 20.91 -21.43
C SER A 538 14.44 22.26 -21.09
N TRP A 539 15.04 23.04 -20.18
CA TRP A 539 14.49 24.27 -19.60
C TRP A 539 15.26 25.52 -20.06
N PRO A 540 14.67 26.74 -19.99
CA PRO A 540 13.38 27.10 -19.37
C PRO A 540 12.13 26.75 -20.20
N ASN A 541 12.29 26.39 -21.47
CA ASN A 541 11.17 26.14 -22.39
C ASN A 541 10.81 24.64 -22.48
N THR A 542 10.59 24.00 -21.33
CA THR A 542 10.29 22.57 -21.29
C THR A 542 8.89 22.31 -21.86
N ALA A 543 8.83 21.57 -22.97
CA ALA A 543 7.56 21.08 -23.50
C ALA A 543 7.00 19.99 -22.57
N GLY A 544 5.69 19.98 -22.35
CA GLY A 544 5.02 19.02 -21.48
C GLY A 544 3.59 19.43 -21.16
N SER A 545 2.98 18.72 -20.20
CA SER A 545 1.63 18.98 -19.72
C SER A 545 1.58 18.99 -18.20
N SER A 546 0.67 19.76 -17.60
CA SER A 546 0.50 19.80 -16.15
C SER A 546 -0.79 19.10 -15.73
N ILE A 547 -0.68 18.12 -14.84
CA ILE A 547 -1.82 17.42 -14.26
C ILE A 547 -2.08 18.02 -12.87
N PRO A 548 -3.30 18.53 -12.58
CA PRO A 548 -3.62 19.06 -11.26
C PRO A 548 -3.64 17.96 -10.18
N LEU A 549 -3.28 18.33 -8.94
CA LEU A 549 -3.16 17.37 -7.83
C LEU A 549 -4.49 16.66 -7.50
N ASP A 550 -5.64 17.27 -7.82
CA ASP A 550 -6.97 16.64 -7.66
C ASP A 550 -7.19 15.42 -8.59
N GLN A 551 -6.30 15.20 -9.57
CA GLN A 551 -6.25 13.98 -10.37
C GLN A 551 -5.22 12.95 -9.88
N PHE A 552 -4.68 13.14 -8.67
CA PHE A 552 -3.80 12.17 -8.00
C PHE A 552 -4.44 11.70 -6.69
N TYR A 553 -4.47 10.39 -6.47
CA TYR A 553 -4.60 9.88 -5.12
C TYR A 553 -3.29 10.10 -4.37
N VAL A 554 -3.37 10.94 -3.32
CA VAL A 554 -2.24 11.24 -2.43
C VAL A 554 -2.13 10.10 -1.41
N VAL A 555 -1.24 9.15 -1.69
CA VAL A 555 -1.04 7.96 -0.86
C VAL A 555 -0.27 8.34 0.39
N LYS A 556 -0.82 7.98 1.56
CA LYS A 556 -0.25 8.23 2.90
C LYS A 556 -0.20 6.94 3.71
N PRO A 557 0.66 6.83 4.73
CA PRO A 557 0.69 5.65 5.60
C PRO A 557 -0.72 5.30 6.10
N GLY A 558 -1.07 4.00 6.02
CA GLY A 558 -2.41 3.48 6.29
C GLY A 558 -3.26 3.24 5.04
N ALA A 559 -2.87 3.74 3.87
CA ALA A 559 -3.48 3.36 2.60
C ALA A 559 -3.22 1.87 2.30
N THR A 560 -4.27 1.15 1.92
CA THR A 560 -4.16 -0.25 1.50
C THR A 560 -3.94 -0.35 -0.01
N ALA A 561 -3.35 -1.46 -0.46
CA ALA A 561 -3.21 -1.76 -1.87
C ALA A 561 -4.59 -1.81 -2.59
N ALA A 562 -5.66 -2.28 -1.92
CA ALA A 562 -7.02 -2.21 -2.45
C ALA A 562 -7.49 -0.78 -2.74
N THR A 563 -7.23 0.16 -1.83
CA THR A 563 -7.57 1.58 -2.02
C THR A 563 -6.76 2.19 -3.17
N ILE A 564 -5.47 1.86 -3.26
CA ILE A 564 -4.59 2.31 -4.35
C ILE A 564 -5.11 1.80 -5.70
N ASN A 565 -5.43 0.51 -5.80
CA ASN A 565 -5.99 -0.08 -7.02
C ASN A 565 -7.37 0.51 -7.37
N THR A 566 -8.20 0.82 -6.37
CA THR A 566 -9.48 1.50 -6.56
C THR A 566 -9.29 2.90 -7.15
N ALA A 567 -8.31 3.66 -6.66
CA ALA A 567 -7.98 4.99 -7.20
C ALA A 567 -7.52 4.91 -8.68
N LEU A 568 -6.65 3.94 -9.00
CA LEU A 568 -6.21 3.69 -10.36
C LEU A 568 -7.39 3.36 -11.29
N ALA A 569 -8.28 2.47 -10.85
CA ALA A 569 -9.49 2.08 -11.58
C ALA A 569 -10.46 3.25 -11.79
N GLN A 570 -10.51 4.22 -10.85
CA GLN A 570 -11.33 5.42 -10.95
C GLN A 570 -10.77 6.50 -11.88
N GLY A 571 -9.55 6.33 -12.40
CA GLY A 571 -8.94 7.32 -13.30
C GLY A 571 -7.92 8.23 -12.64
N LEU A 572 -7.59 8.04 -11.35
CA LEU A 572 -6.57 8.84 -10.68
C LEU A 572 -5.15 8.35 -11.01
N ASN A 573 -4.20 9.27 -10.93
CA ASN A 573 -2.77 8.99 -10.85
C ASN A 573 -2.38 8.73 -9.38
N LEU A 574 -1.13 8.35 -9.11
CA LEU A 574 -0.65 8.10 -7.75
C LEU A 574 0.47 9.06 -7.38
N LEU A 575 0.35 9.69 -6.21
CA LEU A 575 1.42 10.44 -5.57
C LEU A 575 1.70 9.82 -4.20
N PHE A 576 2.76 9.03 -4.09
CA PHE A 576 3.21 8.49 -2.82
C PHE A 576 3.96 9.55 -2.01
N THR A 577 3.37 9.95 -0.89
CA THR A 577 4.05 10.83 0.07
C THR A 577 5.18 10.08 0.78
N PRO A 578 6.14 10.76 1.44
CA PRO A 578 7.26 10.08 2.07
C PRO A 578 6.78 9.14 3.20
N GLY A 579 7.04 7.85 3.04
CA GLY A 579 6.63 6.80 3.97
C GLY A 579 7.05 5.41 3.50
N VAL A 580 6.83 4.41 4.35
CA VAL A 580 7.00 2.98 4.02
C VAL A 580 5.61 2.33 3.97
N TYR A 581 5.29 1.67 2.86
CA TYR A 581 3.96 1.20 2.50
C TYR A 581 3.98 -0.31 2.32
N HIS A 582 3.37 -1.02 3.25
CA HIS A 582 3.20 -2.47 3.18
C HIS A 582 1.99 -2.83 2.32
N LEU A 583 2.16 -3.80 1.42
CA LEU A 583 1.12 -4.24 0.49
C LEU A 583 0.82 -5.73 0.67
N ASP A 584 -0.46 -6.06 0.79
CA ASP A 584 -0.97 -7.43 0.85
C ASP A 584 -1.41 -7.98 -0.52
N GLN A 585 -1.39 -7.13 -1.55
CA GLN A 585 -1.71 -7.45 -2.94
C GLN A 585 -0.94 -6.52 -3.88
N THR A 586 -0.76 -6.94 -5.13
CA THR A 586 -0.06 -6.18 -6.17
C THR A 586 -0.80 -4.91 -6.57
N ILE A 587 -0.08 -3.81 -6.76
CA ILE A 587 -0.61 -2.59 -7.39
C ILE A 587 -0.69 -2.80 -8.91
N ASN A 588 -1.86 -2.58 -9.51
CA ASN A 588 -2.12 -2.82 -10.92
C ASN A 588 -2.31 -1.51 -11.69
N VAL A 589 -1.29 -1.05 -12.39
CA VAL A 589 -1.33 0.14 -13.24
C VAL A 589 -1.77 -0.26 -14.66
N THR A 590 -3.07 -0.12 -14.93
CA THR A 590 -3.67 -0.62 -16.18
C THR A 590 -4.06 0.48 -17.17
N ARG A 591 -4.05 1.74 -16.76
CA ARG A 591 -4.45 2.88 -17.59
C ARG A 591 -3.24 3.54 -18.24
N ALA A 592 -3.30 3.73 -19.57
CA ALA A 592 -2.31 4.50 -20.31
C ALA A 592 -2.11 5.89 -19.70
N ASN A 593 -0.89 6.43 -19.83
CA ASN A 593 -0.49 7.74 -19.31
C ASN A 593 -0.57 7.93 -17.79
N THR A 594 -0.80 6.87 -17.01
CA THR A 594 -0.79 6.97 -15.54
C THR A 594 0.58 7.42 -15.04
N VAL A 595 0.59 8.40 -14.14
CA VAL A 595 1.77 8.81 -13.40
C VAL A 595 1.74 8.19 -12.01
N VAL A 596 2.83 7.52 -11.64
CA VAL A 596 3.11 7.05 -10.29
C VAL A 596 4.38 7.75 -9.81
N LEU A 597 4.19 8.77 -8.97
CA LEU A 597 5.28 9.61 -8.47
C LEU A 597 5.47 9.40 -6.96
N GLY A 598 6.69 9.12 -6.53
CA GLY A 598 7.10 9.07 -5.14
C GLY A 598 7.80 10.37 -4.72
N LEU A 599 7.56 10.79 -3.48
CA LEU A 599 8.26 11.89 -2.81
C LEU A 599 9.10 11.32 -1.67
N GLY A 600 10.26 11.92 -1.41
CA GLY A 600 11.08 11.61 -0.25
C GLY A 600 11.46 10.12 -0.12
N LEU A 601 11.74 9.46 -1.25
CA LEU A 601 12.05 8.02 -1.32
C LEU A 601 10.94 7.15 -0.71
N ALA A 602 9.68 7.49 -1.02
CA ALA A 602 8.53 6.64 -0.70
C ALA A 602 8.84 5.17 -1.03
N THR A 603 8.63 4.28 -0.07
CA THR A 603 9.09 2.89 -0.14
C THR A 603 7.91 1.94 -0.12
N ILE A 604 7.82 1.07 -1.11
CA ILE A 604 6.77 0.05 -1.24
C ILE A 604 7.36 -1.30 -0.83
N VAL A 605 6.69 -1.99 0.09
CA VAL A 605 7.10 -3.30 0.62
C VAL A 605 5.99 -4.32 0.31
N PRO A 606 6.21 -5.28 -0.61
CA PRO A 606 5.27 -6.36 -0.81
C PRO A 606 5.39 -7.40 0.32
N ASP A 607 4.28 -7.67 1.00
CA ASP A 607 4.19 -8.71 2.01
C ASP A 607 3.73 -10.04 1.40
N ASN A 608 3.97 -11.15 2.10
CA ASN A 608 3.43 -12.47 1.75
C ASN A 608 3.83 -12.99 0.35
N GLY A 609 4.91 -12.47 -0.23
CA GLY A 609 5.45 -12.91 -1.52
C GLY A 609 4.64 -12.45 -2.73
N VAL A 610 3.78 -11.43 -2.57
CA VAL A 610 3.14 -10.76 -3.70
C VAL A 610 4.16 -9.95 -4.50
N ASP A 611 3.88 -9.68 -5.75
CA ASP A 611 4.67 -8.71 -6.52
C ASP A 611 4.25 -7.29 -6.08
N ALA A 612 5.16 -6.32 -6.05
CA ALA A 612 4.82 -4.97 -5.57
C ALA A 612 3.93 -4.22 -6.57
N MET A 613 4.28 -4.29 -7.87
CA MET A 613 3.56 -3.56 -8.91
C MET A 613 3.64 -4.24 -10.27
N HIS A 614 2.49 -4.29 -10.95
CA HIS A 614 2.37 -4.67 -12.36
C HIS A 614 1.87 -3.49 -13.19
N VAL A 615 2.53 -3.24 -14.32
CA VAL A 615 2.07 -2.30 -15.35
C VAL A 615 1.55 -3.10 -16.54
N ALA A 616 0.36 -2.75 -17.04
CA ALA A 616 -0.18 -3.37 -18.25
C ALA A 616 0.60 -2.95 -19.51
N ASP A 617 0.37 -3.64 -20.63
CA ASP A 617 0.94 -3.29 -21.94
C ASP A 617 0.23 -2.05 -22.53
N VAL A 618 0.51 -0.88 -21.96
CA VAL A 618 -0.16 0.38 -22.29
C VAL A 618 0.83 1.53 -22.43
N ASP A 619 0.48 2.48 -23.29
CA ASP A 619 1.31 3.64 -23.56
C ASP A 619 1.57 4.49 -22.31
N GLY A 620 2.79 4.99 -22.22
CA GLY A 620 3.07 6.24 -21.54
C GLY A 620 2.93 6.22 -20.03
N VAL A 621 2.97 5.07 -19.36
CA VAL A 621 3.04 5.06 -17.89
C VAL A 621 4.34 5.72 -17.44
N LYS A 622 4.31 6.50 -16.36
CA LYS A 622 5.51 7.12 -15.77
C LYS A 622 5.65 6.65 -14.33
N LEU A 623 6.63 5.79 -14.08
CA LEU A 623 7.04 5.37 -12.74
C LEU A 623 8.24 6.22 -12.30
N ALA A 624 8.11 6.93 -11.19
CA ALA A 624 9.09 7.94 -10.80
C ALA A 624 9.33 8.03 -9.29
N GLY A 625 10.59 7.96 -8.83
CA GLY A 625 11.00 8.47 -7.51
C GLY A 625 10.60 7.64 -6.29
N PHE A 626 10.51 6.32 -6.40
CA PHE A 626 10.17 5.44 -5.28
C PHE A 626 11.13 4.24 -5.17
N LEU A 627 11.23 3.70 -3.96
CA LEU A 627 11.96 2.48 -3.66
C LEU A 627 10.97 1.31 -3.54
N ILE A 628 11.29 0.16 -4.12
CA ILE A 628 10.65 -1.11 -3.78
C ILE A 628 11.62 -1.88 -2.89
N ASP A 629 11.19 -2.23 -1.68
CA ASP A 629 11.99 -2.95 -0.70
C ASP A 629 11.36 -4.32 -0.48
N ALA A 630 12.08 -5.40 -0.80
CA ALA A 630 11.51 -6.74 -0.81
C ALA A 630 11.11 -7.20 0.60
N GLY A 631 9.92 -7.79 0.71
CA GLY A 631 9.48 -8.46 1.94
C GLY A 631 10.26 -9.75 2.22
N SER A 632 10.09 -10.27 3.43
CA SER A 632 10.76 -11.50 3.90
C SER A 632 10.29 -12.78 3.21
N SER A 633 9.18 -12.73 2.49
CA SER A 633 8.67 -13.81 1.65
C SER A 633 9.08 -13.58 0.20
N ASN A 634 9.61 -14.62 -0.45
CA ASN A 634 10.09 -14.50 -1.83
C ASN A 634 8.97 -14.10 -2.79
N SER A 635 9.09 -12.89 -3.35
CA SER A 635 8.26 -12.44 -4.48
C SER A 635 8.78 -13.07 -5.78
N ASN A 636 7.89 -13.40 -6.71
CA ASN A 636 8.36 -13.88 -8.01
C ASN A 636 9.03 -12.75 -8.80
N THR A 637 8.40 -11.57 -8.82
CA THR A 637 8.93 -10.35 -9.43
C THR A 637 8.56 -9.13 -8.58
N LEU A 638 9.48 -8.21 -8.29
CA LEU A 638 9.06 -7.01 -7.52
C LEU A 638 8.32 -6.00 -8.41
N LEU A 639 8.83 -5.73 -9.61
CA LEU A 639 8.19 -4.86 -10.60
C LEU A 639 8.10 -5.53 -11.97
N GLN A 640 6.90 -5.63 -12.52
CA GLN A 640 6.67 -6.10 -13.88
C GLN A 640 6.12 -4.97 -14.76
N ILE A 641 6.78 -4.70 -15.88
CA ILE A 641 6.32 -3.72 -16.89
C ILE A 641 5.90 -4.48 -18.15
N GLY A 642 4.59 -4.56 -18.38
CA GLY A 642 3.99 -5.40 -19.41
C GLY A 642 3.83 -6.85 -18.93
N PRO A 643 2.71 -7.53 -19.21
CA PRO A 643 2.58 -8.97 -19.01
C PRO A 643 3.57 -9.75 -19.89
N ALA A 644 3.85 -11.01 -19.54
CA ALA A 644 4.66 -11.87 -20.39
C ALA A 644 4.00 -12.04 -21.77
N GLY A 645 4.79 -11.89 -22.84
CA GLY A 645 4.28 -11.92 -24.22
C GLY A 645 3.76 -10.58 -24.75
N SER A 646 3.96 -9.48 -24.02
CA SER A 646 3.88 -8.11 -24.56
C SER A 646 4.61 -8.01 -25.91
N SER A 647 4.00 -7.28 -26.84
CA SER A 647 4.52 -7.08 -28.21
C SER A 647 3.96 -5.81 -28.88
N ALA A 648 3.29 -4.96 -28.10
CA ALA A 648 2.80 -3.69 -28.61
C ALA A 648 3.96 -2.68 -28.70
N ASP A 649 4.09 -2.04 -29.86
CA ASP A 649 5.01 -0.91 -30.06
C ASP A 649 4.48 0.31 -29.30
N HIS A 650 5.33 0.86 -28.44
CA HIS A 650 5.04 2.05 -27.63
C HIS A 650 5.97 3.22 -27.99
N SER A 651 6.71 3.12 -29.10
CA SER A 651 7.77 4.04 -29.51
C SER A 651 7.35 5.52 -29.51
N ALA A 652 6.09 5.82 -29.82
CA ALA A 652 5.52 7.18 -29.80
C ALA A 652 5.41 7.74 -28.38
N ASN A 653 4.96 6.94 -27.42
CA ASN A 653 4.71 7.32 -26.03
C ASN A 653 5.09 6.17 -25.09
N PRO A 654 6.39 5.91 -24.91
CA PRO A 654 6.85 4.75 -24.16
C PRO A 654 6.53 4.88 -22.68
N THR A 655 6.41 3.75 -22.00
CA THR A 655 6.45 3.73 -20.52
C THR A 655 7.86 4.08 -20.03
N THR A 656 7.98 4.85 -18.95
CA THR A 656 9.27 5.19 -18.32
C THR A 656 9.37 4.72 -16.88
N MET A 657 10.57 4.30 -16.49
CA MET A 657 10.98 3.99 -15.12
C MET A 657 12.15 4.91 -14.75
N GLN A 658 11.96 5.81 -13.78
CA GLN A 658 12.92 6.88 -13.48
C GLN A 658 13.12 7.07 -11.97
N ASP A 659 14.35 6.93 -11.48
CA ASP A 659 14.62 6.96 -10.03
C ASP A 659 13.74 5.94 -9.28
N VAL A 660 13.48 4.79 -9.92
CA VAL A 660 12.83 3.66 -9.28
C VAL A 660 13.93 2.73 -8.84
N PHE A 661 13.99 2.48 -7.54
CA PHE A 661 15.06 1.69 -6.94
C PHE A 661 14.50 0.39 -6.38
N VAL A 662 15.34 -0.65 -6.30
CA VAL A 662 15.00 -1.91 -5.65
C VAL A 662 16.04 -2.23 -4.60
N ARG A 663 15.58 -2.63 -3.41
CA ARG A 663 16.41 -3.20 -2.35
C ARG A 663 15.92 -4.59 -1.98
N ILE A 664 16.85 -5.54 -1.82
CA ILE A 664 16.57 -6.90 -1.36
C ILE A 664 17.49 -7.25 -0.20
N GLY A 665 16.99 -7.10 1.02
CA GLY A 665 17.76 -7.26 2.26
C GLY A 665 18.30 -5.94 2.83
N GLY A 666 19.14 -6.03 3.87
CA GLY A 666 19.79 -4.89 4.52
C GLY A 666 18.99 -4.29 5.68
N ALA A 667 17.67 -4.18 5.55
CA ALA A 667 16.74 -3.76 6.61
C ALA A 667 16.01 -4.94 7.28
N GLY A 668 16.61 -6.13 7.26
CA GLY A 668 15.95 -7.41 7.51
C GLY A 668 16.05 -8.32 6.28
N PRO A 669 15.65 -9.60 6.36
CA PRO A 669 15.66 -10.49 5.20
C PRO A 669 14.63 -10.01 4.16
N GLY A 670 15.05 -9.94 2.91
CA GLY A 670 14.19 -9.65 1.75
C GLY A 670 14.51 -10.64 0.65
N LEU A 671 13.51 -11.16 -0.05
CA LEU A 671 13.69 -12.20 -1.07
C LEU A 671 12.89 -11.88 -2.33
N ALA A 672 13.50 -12.06 -3.50
CA ALA A 672 12.79 -12.01 -4.78
C ALA A 672 13.51 -12.85 -5.82
N THR A 673 12.78 -13.54 -6.69
CA THR A 673 13.41 -14.27 -7.80
C THR A 673 13.91 -13.30 -8.88
N ASN A 674 13.07 -12.36 -9.28
CA ASN A 674 13.40 -11.26 -10.18
C ASN A 674 13.15 -9.93 -9.47
N SER A 675 14.05 -8.95 -9.62
CA SER A 675 13.75 -7.58 -9.15
C SER A 675 12.81 -6.89 -10.12
N VAL A 676 13.22 -6.76 -11.38
CA VAL A 676 12.45 -6.07 -12.41
C VAL A 676 12.38 -6.91 -13.67
N VAL A 677 11.19 -7.04 -14.23
CA VAL A 677 10.95 -7.66 -15.54
C VAL A 677 10.29 -6.64 -16.47
N VAL A 678 10.93 -6.36 -17.61
CA VAL A 678 10.44 -5.45 -18.64
C VAL A 678 10.03 -6.27 -19.86
N ASN A 679 8.74 -6.47 -20.05
CA ASN A 679 8.17 -7.17 -21.21
C ASN A 679 7.67 -6.22 -22.29
N SER A 680 7.17 -5.03 -21.94
CA SER A 680 6.72 -4.06 -22.94
C SER A 680 7.89 -3.54 -23.78
N ASP A 681 7.62 -3.34 -25.06
CA ASP A 681 8.57 -2.75 -26.00
C ASP A 681 8.77 -1.25 -25.71
N ASP A 682 9.87 -0.68 -26.20
CA ASP A 682 10.23 0.74 -26.15
C ASP A 682 10.39 1.36 -24.74
N VAL A 683 10.29 0.58 -23.68
CA VAL A 683 10.40 1.09 -22.30
C VAL A 683 11.73 1.83 -22.11
N ILE A 684 11.65 3.01 -21.50
CA ILE A 684 12.83 3.80 -21.14
C ILE A 684 13.09 3.62 -19.63
N VAL A 685 14.19 2.96 -19.30
CA VAL A 685 14.72 2.85 -17.94
C VAL A 685 15.78 3.93 -17.76
N ASP A 686 15.45 5.02 -17.07
CA ASP A 686 16.32 6.19 -16.95
C ASP A 686 16.66 6.48 -15.48
N HIS A 687 17.83 5.99 -15.06
CA HIS A 687 18.28 5.85 -13.68
C HIS A 687 17.46 4.82 -12.88
N THR A 688 18.10 3.68 -12.63
CA THR A 688 17.64 2.68 -11.66
C THR A 688 18.83 2.14 -10.90
N TRP A 689 18.59 1.74 -9.66
CA TRP A 689 19.51 0.95 -8.88
C TRP A 689 18.77 -0.27 -8.35
N LEU A 690 19.16 -1.45 -8.81
CA LEU A 690 18.63 -2.72 -8.37
C LEU A 690 19.70 -3.40 -7.52
N TRP A 691 19.47 -3.46 -6.21
CA TRP A 691 20.51 -3.83 -5.27
C TRP A 691 20.06 -4.98 -4.38
N ARG A 692 20.68 -6.14 -4.58
CA ARG A 692 20.68 -7.19 -3.57
C ARG A 692 21.66 -6.76 -2.48
N ALA A 693 21.20 -6.62 -1.25
CA ALA A 693 22.02 -6.03 -0.20
C ALA A 693 23.31 -6.82 0.07
N ASP A 694 24.46 -6.14 0.09
CA ASP A 694 25.76 -6.69 0.49
C ASP A 694 26.08 -6.46 1.98
N HIS A 695 25.35 -5.56 2.64
CA HIS A 695 25.51 -5.23 4.06
C HIS A 695 24.19 -4.86 4.74
N GLY A 696 24.22 -4.78 6.07
CA GLY A 696 23.03 -4.57 6.91
C GLY A 696 22.51 -5.88 7.51
N GLN A 697 21.29 -5.86 8.03
CA GLN A 697 20.63 -7.03 8.60
C GLN A 697 19.99 -7.89 7.51
N GLY A 698 19.95 -9.21 7.72
CA GLY A 698 19.29 -10.15 6.80
C GLY A 698 20.03 -10.35 5.47
N VAL A 699 21.36 -10.20 5.45
CA VAL A 699 22.18 -10.42 4.26
C VAL A 699 22.91 -11.76 4.30
N GLY A 700 22.98 -12.44 3.17
CA GLY A 700 23.74 -13.66 2.95
C GLY A 700 23.23 -14.45 1.76
N TRP A 701 24.03 -15.43 1.29
CA TRP A 701 23.81 -16.12 0.02
C TRP A 701 22.37 -16.64 -0.17
N GLU A 702 21.80 -17.23 0.88
CA GLU A 702 20.40 -17.68 0.91
C GLU A 702 19.47 -16.72 1.67
N THR A 703 19.99 -15.89 2.59
CA THR A 703 19.20 -15.04 3.50
C THR A 703 18.43 -13.94 2.76
N ASN A 704 19.08 -13.30 1.79
CA ASN A 704 18.47 -12.33 0.88
C ASN A 704 18.70 -12.73 -0.58
N ARG A 705 18.57 -14.03 -0.86
CA ARG A 705 18.73 -14.55 -2.20
C ARG A 705 17.85 -13.80 -3.20
N ALA A 706 18.51 -13.32 -4.26
CA ALA A 706 17.87 -12.78 -5.44
C ALA A 706 18.63 -13.23 -6.67
N ASP A 707 17.97 -14.03 -7.50
CA ASP A 707 18.63 -14.66 -8.64
C ASP A 707 18.88 -13.65 -9.77
N TYR A 708 17.90 -12.79 -10.09
CA TYR A 708 17.99 -11.87 -11.23
C TYR A 708 17.65 -10.42 -10.86
N GLY A 709 18.47 -9.48 -11.34
CA GLY A 709 18.23 -8.06 -11.19
C GLY A 709 17.20 -7.56 -12.20
N LEU A 710 17.67 -7.26 -13.42
CA LEU A 710 16.84 -6.81 -14.53
C LEU A 710 16.72 -7.91 -15.59
N VAL A 711 15.49 -8.28 -15.93
CA VAL A 711 15.19 -9.12 -17.10
C VAL A 711 14.45 -8.28 -18.14
N VAL A 712 15.03 -8.13 -19.34
CA VAL A 712 14.45 -7.35 -20.45
C VAL A 712 14.01 -8.29 -21.55
N ASN A 713 12.71 -8.48 -21.71
CA ASN A 713 12.10 -9.27 -22.77
C ASN A 713 11.57 -8.41 -23.92
N GLY A 714 11.17 -7.17 -23.65
CA GLY A 714 10.68 -6.24 -24.67
C GLY A 714 11.77 -5.80 -25.65
N ASP A 715 11.35 -5.55 -26.88
CA ASP A 715 12.16 -4.99 -27.95
C ASP A 715 12.35 -3.46 -27.79
N ASP A 716 13.41 -2.91 -28.38
CA ASP A 716 13.68 -1.46 -28.45
C ASP A 716 13.78 -0.72 -27.09
N VAL A 717 13.88 -1.47 -25.99
CA VAL A 717 14.08 -0.95 -24.63
C VAL A 717 15.41 -0.17 -24.56
N LEU A 718 15.38 0.99 -23.90
CA LEU A 718 16.55 1.82 -23.65
C LEU A 718 16.80 1.95 -22.14
N ALA A 719 18.00 1.58 -21.70
CA ALA A 719 18.49 1.86 -20.36
C ALA A 719 19.53 2.99 -20.38
N THR A 720 19.35 4.03 -19.56
CA THR A 720 20.30 5.14 -19.39
C THR A 720 20.63 5.33 -17.92
N GLY A 721 21.88 5.10 -17.52
CA GLY A 721 22.28 5.14 -16.10
C GLY A 721 21.80 3.90 -15.35
N LEU A 722 22.21 2.71 -15.80
CA LEU A 722 21.79 1.43 -15.22
C LEU A 722 22.79 0.97 -14.13
N PHE A 723 22.31 0.80 -12.89
CA PHE A 723 23.08 0.27 -11.77
C PHE A 723 22.40 -1.02 -11.26
N VAL A 724 23.09 -2.16 -11.27
CA VAL A 724 22.53 -3.44 -10.84
C VAL A 724 23.60 -4.28 -10.16
N GLU A 725 23.36 -4.71 -8.92
CA GLU A 725 24.44 -5.28 -8.09
C GLU A 725 24.03 -6.48 -7.25
N HIS A 726 25.02 -7.37 -7.08
CA HIS A 726 25.13 -8.47 -6.13
C HIS A 726 24.16 -9.63 -6.27
N PHE A 727 23.49 -9.77 -7.42
CA PHE A 727 22.57 -10.88 -7.64
C PHE A 727 23.28 -12.23 -7.68
N ASN A 728 22.57 -13.29 -7.26
CA ASN A 728 23.11 -14.64 -7.20
C ASN A 728 23.41 -15.21 -8.61
N LYS A 729 22.70 -14.74 -9.64
CA LYS A 729 22.91 -15.14 -11.04
C LYS A 729 23.20 -13.94 -11.94
N TYR A 730 22.44 -13.76 -13.02
CA TYR A 730 22.63 -12.65 -13.94
C TYR A 730 22.05 -11.38 -13.32
N ASP A 731 22.88 -10.37 -13.11
CA ASP A 731 22.40 -9.06 -12.68
C ASP A 731 21.49 -8.47 -13.76
N VAL A 732 21.91 -8.52 -15.03
CA VAL A 732 21.08 -8.16 -16.19
C VAL A 732 21.01 -9.32 -17.18
N LEU A 733 19.78 -9.68 -17.59
CA LEU A 733 19.50 -10.60 -18.67
C LEU A 733 18.64 -9.92 -19.74
N TRP A 734 19.16 -9.81 -20.96
CA TRP A 734 18.53 -9.17 -22.09
C TRP A 734 18.13 -10.19 -23.16
N ASN A 735 16.82 -10.37 -23.34
CA ASN A 735 16.21 -11.29 -24.29
C ASN A 735 15.59 -10.58 -25.51
N GLY A 736 15.19 -9.31 -25.38
CA GLY A 736 14.58 -8.53 -26.45
C GLY A 736 15.57 -8.00 -27.50
N GLU A 737 15.08 -7.73 -28.71
CA GLU A 737 15.85 -7.21 -29.84
C GLU A 737 16.02 -5.69 -29.76
N ARG A 738 17.07 -5.17 -30.43
CA ARG A 738 17.37 -3.73 -30.59
C ARG A 738 17.51 -2.96 -29.27
N GLY A 739 17.75 -3.69 -28.18
CA GLY A 739 18.00 -3.11 -26.87
C GLY A 739 19.23 -2.23 -26.83
N ARG A 740 19.17 -1.15 -26.05
CA ARG A 740 20.28 -0.22 -25.87
C ARG A 740 20.56 0.09 -24.41
N THR A 741 21.83 0.14 -24.03
CA THR A 741 22.26 0.58 -22.69
C THR A 741 23.34 1.66 -22.80
N ILE A 742 23.12 2.82 -22.21
CA ILE A 742 24.14 3.88 -22.08
C ILE A 742 24.45 4.03 -20.60
N PHE A 743 25.69 3.71 -20.25
CA PHE A 743 26.19 3.53 -18.89
C PHE A 743 25.61 2.30 -18.18
N PHE A 744 26.51 1.42 -17.73
CA PHE A 744 26.21 0.33 -16.81
C PHE A 744 27.27 0.25 -15.71
N GLN A 745 26.81 0.08 -14.47
CA GLN A 745 27.66 -0.25 -13.34
C GLN A 745 27.10 -1.49 -12.63
N ASN A 746 28.02 -2.38 -12.27
CA ASN A 746 27.74 -3.60 -11.53
C ASN A 746 28.85 -3.93 -10.55
N GLU A 747 28.46 -4.52 -9.43
CA GLU A 747 29.30 -5.32 -8.57
C GLU A 747 28.70 -6.71 -8.40
N LYS A 748 29.54 -7.75 -8.45
CA LYS A 748 29.09 -9.14 -8.26
C LYS A 748 28.78 -9.43 -6.78
N ALA A 749 28.07 -10.52 -6.52
CA ALA A 749 27.78 -10.96 -5.16
C ALA A 749 29.09 -11.27 -4.41
N TYR A 750 29.31 -10.64 -3.26
CA TYR A 750 30.54 -10.81 -2.49
C TYR A 750 30.56 -12.13 -1.71
N ASP A 751 29.36 -12.59 -1.39
CA ASP A 751 29.07 -13.67 -0.44
C ASP A 751 28.91 -15.04 -1.12
N VAL A 752 29.41 -15.19 -2.35
CA VAL A 752 29.46 -16.48 -3.05
C VAL A 752 30.28 -17.47 -2.20
N PRO A 753 29.71 -18.62 -1.82
CA PRO A 753 30.38 -19.52 -0.88
C PRO A 753 31.53 -20.31 -1.52
N ASN A 754 31.51 -20.50 -2.84
CA ASN A 754 32.56 -21.13 -3.65
C ASN A 754 32.19 -21.07 -5.15
N ALA A 755 33.15 -21.34 -6.02
CA ALA A 755 32.95 -21.37 -7.48
C ALA A 755 31.81 -22.30 -7.94
N ALA A 756 31.59 -23.45 -7.28
CA ALA A 756 30.56 -24.40 -7.69
C ALA A 756 29.13 -23.83 -7.52
N ALA A 757 28.91 -22.95 -6.54
CA ALA A 757 27.61 -22.31 -6.31
C ALA A 757 27.16 -21.39 -7.46
N ILE A 758 28.11 -20.93 -8.28
CA ILE A 758 27.87 -20.03 -9.42
C ILE A 758 28.32 -20.64 -10.74
N THR A 759 28.65 -21.94 -10.78
CA THR A 759 29.00 -22.62 -12.03
C THR A 759 27.73 -23.09 -12.75
N HIS A 760 27.59 -22.74 -14.03
CA HIS A 760 26.49 -23.17 -14.89
C HIS A 760 27.01 -23.39 -16.31
N ASP A 761 26.51 -24.39 -17.03
CA ASP A 761 26.85 -24.62 -18.45
C ASP A 761 28.37 -24.68 -18.75
N GLY A 762 29.19 -25.10 -17.77
CA GLY A 762 30.65 -25.11 -17.87
C GLY A 762 31.34 -23.75 -17.69
N ILE A 763 30.60 -22.70 -17.35
CA ILE A 763 31.06 -21.34 -17.07
C ILE A 763 31.07 -21.11 -15.55
N VAL A 764 32.17 -20.57 -15.02
CA VAL A 764 32.26 -20.16 -13.60
C VAL A 764 31.80 -18.72 -13.47
N GLY A 765 30.67 -18.53 -12.78
CA GLY A 765 30.08 -17.21 -12.55
C GLY A 765 29.11 -16.80 -13.66
N TYR A 766 27.94 -16.34 -13.25
CA TYR A 766 26.98 -15.70 -14.13
C TYR A 766 27.48 -14.29 -14.51
N ALA A 767 27.40 -13.93 -15.78
CA ALA A 767 27.75 -12.60 -16.25
C ALA A 767 26.96 -11.51 -15.50
N ALA A 768 27.56 -10.34 -15.32
CA ALA A 768 26.82 -9.15 -14.88
C ALA A 768 25.78 -8.72 -15.91
N TYR A 769 26.10 -8.90 -17.19
CA TYR A 769 25.22 -8.52 -18.28
C TYR A 769 25.23 -9.59 -19.37
N LYS A 770 24.12 -10.32 -19.49
CA LYS A 770 23.90 -11.36 -20.49
C LYS A 770 22.96 -10.84 -21.58
N VAL A 771 23.38 -10.86 -22.83
CA VAL A 771 22.48 -10.79 -24.00
C VAL A 771 22.22 -12.21 -24.48
N ALA A 772 20.96 -12.61 -24.60
CA ALA A 772 20.56 -13.95 -25.01
C ALA A 772 21.07 -14.30 -26.42
N ASP A 773 21.43 -15.58 -26.63
CA ASP A 773 22.08 -16.04 -27.86
C ASP A 773 21.18 -15.88 -29.11
N SER A 774 19.86 -15.83 -28.88
CA SER A 774 18.84 -15.56 -29.90
C SER A 774 18.87 -14.14 -30.45
N VAL A 775 19.28 -13.14 -29.65
CA VAL A 775 19.25 -11.72 -30.00
C VAL A 775 20.21 -11.44 -31.16
N ASN A 776 19.77 -10.61 -32.11
CA ASN A 776 20.54 -10.28 -33.31
C ASN A 776 21.03 -8.84 -33.31
N VAL A 777 20.31 -7.93 -32.65
CA VAL A 777 20.67 -6.51 -32.54
C VAL A 777 20.65 -6.08 -31.09
N HIS A 778 21.77 -5.54 -30.61
CA HIS A 778 21.91 -4.98 -29.27
C HIS A 778 23.10 -4.02 -29.25
N GLU A 779 23.01 -2.90 -28.56
CA GLU A 779 24.13 -1.96 -28.47
C GLU A 779 24.30 -1.31 -27.10
N ALA A 780 25.52 -1.29 -26.57
CA ALA A 780 25.74 -0.72 -25.24
C ALA A 780 27.08 0.02 -25.10
N TRP A 781 27.10 1.07 -24.26
CA TRP A 781 28.23 1.99 -24.10
C TRP A 781 28.58 2.22 -22.63
N GLY A 782 29.88 2.22 -22.30
CA GLY A 782 30.39 2.61 -20.98
C GLY A 782 29.95 1.63 -19.89
N LEU A 783 30.49 0.40 -19.93
CA LEU A 783 30.01 -0.72 -19.11
C LEU A 783 31.08 -1.17 -18.12
N GLY A 784 30.74 -1.23 -16.83
CA GLY A 784 31.64 -1.70 -15.77
C GLY A 784 31.05 -2.84 -14.93
N SER A 785 31.85 -3.87 -14.64
CA SER A 785 31.51 -4.92 -13.67
C SER A 785 32.68 -5.21 -12.74
N TYR A 786 32.43 -5.16 -11.42
CA TYR A 786 33.46 -5.25 -10.38
C TYR A 786 33.25 -6.52 -9.56
N CYS A 787 34.33 -7.13 -9.07
CA CYS A 787 34.24 -8.27 -8.14
C CYS A 787 34.97 -7.98 -6.83
N ASN A 788 34.35 -8.43 -5.73
CA ASN A 788 34.91 -8.38 -4.40
C ASN A 788 34.45 -9.62 -3.61
N PHE A 789 34.84 -10.82 -4.07
CA PHE A 789 34.46 -12.10 -3.48
C PHE A 789 35.10 -12.28 -2.10
N THR A 790 34.56 -11.61 -1.09
CA THR A 790 35.11 -11.62 0.26
C THR A 790 34.92 -12.97 0.95
N SER A 791 33.86 -13.71 0.61
CA SER A 791 33.61 -15.06 1.13
C SER A 791 34.56 -16.12 0.55
N ASP A 792 34.86 -16.07 -0.75
CA ASP A 792 35.86 -16.91 -1.38
C ASP A 792 36.70 -16.11 -2.39
N PRO A 793 37.82 -15.51 -1.95
CA PRO A 793 38.70 -14.73 -2.82
C PRO A 793 39.42 -15.53 -3.90
N SER A 794 39.29 -16.86 -3.94
CA SER A 794 39.92 -17.71 -4.96
C SER A 794 39.09 -17.81 -6.25
N ILE A 795 37.84 -17.32 -6.22
CA ILE A 795 36.95 -17.36 -7.38
C ILE A 795 37.55 -16.56 -8.54
N VAL A 796 37.58 -17.22 -9.71
CA VAL A 796 37.85 -16.58 -11.00
C VAL A 796 36.57 -16.61 -11.82
N GLN A 797 35.89 -15.48 -11.90
CA GLN A 797 34.70 -15.32 -12.73
C GLN A 797 35.10 -15.31 -14.21
N ALA A 798 34.39 -16.05 -15.05
CA ALA A 798 34.74 -16.21 -16.46
C ALA A 798 34.76 -14.87 -17.21
N HIS A 799 33.74 -14.04 -17.02
CA HIS A 799 33.62 -12.73 -17.65
C HIS A 799 32.62 -11.82 -16.93
N GLY A 800 32.73 -10.51 -17.14
CA GLY A 800 31.70 -9.56 -16.73
C GLY A 800 30.50 -9.58 -17.69
N PHE A 801 30.75 -9.80 -18.98
CA PHE A 801 29.76 -9.64 -20.04
C PHE A 801 29.67 -10.88 -20.91
N GLN A 802 28.46 -11.32 -21.23
CA GLN A 802 28.23 -12.47 -22.11
C GLN A 802 27.23 -12.12 -23.21
N VAL A 803 27.66 -12.11 -24.47
CA VAL A 803 26.81 -11.69 -25.60
C VAL A 803 27.06 -12.54 -26.85
N PRO A 804 26.10 -12.65 -27.79
CA PRO A 804 26.33 -13.33 -29.06
C PRO A 804 27.40 -12.61 -29.90
N VAL A 805 28.21 -13.36 -30.64
CA VAL A 805 29.16 -12.78 -31.61
C VAL A 805 28.45 -12.67 -32.96
N LYS A 806 27.76 -11.55 -33.18
CA LYS A 806 27.03 -11.23 -34.41
C LYS A 806 27.26 -9.76 -34.79
N THR A 807 27.13 -9.40 -36.06
CA THR A 807 27.40 -8.04 -36.56
C THR A 807 26.47 -6.95 -35.99
N GLY A 808 25.28 -7.33 -35.52
CA GLY A 808 24.31 -6.42 -34.89
C GLY A 808 24.46 -6.30 -33.37
N ILE A 809 25.32 -7.09 -32.74
CA ILE A 809 25.63 -6.99 -31.31
C ILE A 809 26.87 -6.13 -31.18
N LYS A 810 26.82 -5.02 -30.47
CA LYS A 810 27.94 -4.10 -30.31
C LYS A 810 28.07 -3.61 -28.88
N LEU A 811 29.25 -3.69 -28.32
CA LEU A 811 29.56 -3.10 -27.03
C LEU A 811 30.73 -2.13 -27.20
N HIS A 812 30.68 -1.02 -26.50
CA HIS A 812 31.69 0.04 -26.54
C HIS A 812 32.13 0.35 -25.11
N ASP A 813 33.43 0.52 -24.92
CA ASP A 813 34.01 0.99 -23.66
C ASP A 813 33.64 0.12 -22.45
N ILE A 814 34.08 -1.13 -22.49
CA ILE A 814 33.78 -2.16 -21.50
C ILE A 814 34.97 -2.35 -20.57
N LEU A 815 34.72 -2.50 -19.27
CA LEU A 815 35.74 -2.83 -18.28
C LEU A 815 35.26 -3.84 -17.23
N VAL A 816 36.21 -4.60 -16.69
CA VAL A 816 36.03 -5.38 -15.46
C VAL A 816 37.14 -5.07 -14.45
N ILE A 817 36.82 -5.16 -13.16
CA ILE A 817 37.73 -4.78 -12.06
C ILE A 817 37.66 -5.81 -10.92
N SER A 818 38.81 -6.23 -10.40
CA SER A 818 38.90 -6.89 -9.10
C SER A 818 39.24 -5.87 -8.02
N LEU A 819 38.40 -5.74 -7.01
CA LEU A 819 38.61 -4.84 -5.88
C LEU A 819 39.56 -5.51 -4.87
N GLY A 820 40.77 -4.97 -4.74
CA GLY A 820 41.76 -5.47 -3.77
C GLY A 820 42.20 -6.93 -3.98
N GLY A 821 42.02 -7.49 -5.18
CA GLY A 821 42.34 -8.88 -5.49
C GLY A 821 41.41 -9.91 -4.87
N LYS A 822 40.20 -9.52 -4.47
CA LYS A 822 39.18 -10.42 -3.90
C LYS A 822 38.42 -11.14 -5.02
N GLY A 823 39.02 -12.23 -5.47
CA GLY A 823 38.70 -12.93 -6.71
C GLY A 823 39.15 -12.15 -7.95
N GLN A 824 38.97 -12.73 -9.13
CA GLN A 824 39.44 -12.17 -10.40
C GLN A 824 38.44 -12.44 -11.53
N TYR A 825 38.58 -11.71 -12.64
CA TYR A 825 37.96 -12.04 -13.92
C TYR A 825 38.96 -12.72 -14.83
N ALA A 826 38.54 -13.77 -15.55
CA ALA A 826 39.33 -14.39 -16.61
C ALA A 826 39.32 -13.55 -17.89
N HIS A 827 38.17 -12.94 -18.21
CA HIS A 827 37.95 -12.12 -19.41
C HIS A 827 37.02 -10.93 -19.13
N VAL A 828 36.97 -9.98 -20.06
CA VAL A 828 36.03 -8.86 -20.00
C VAL A 828 34.69 -9.30 -20.58
N VAL A 829 34.68 -9.71 -21.86
CA VAL A 829 33.48 -10.14 -22.61
C VAL A 829 33.70 -11.53 -23.19
N ASN A 830 32.80 -12.49 -22.93
CA ASN A 830 32.92 -13.88 -23.35
C ASN A 830 34.32 -14.46 -23.01
N ASN A 831 35.17 -14.65 -24.03
CA ASN A 831 36.56 -15.12 -23.94
C ASN A 831 37.57 -14.05 -24.42
N THR A 832 37.16 -12.78 -24.45
CA THR A 832 37.94 -11.64 -24.97
C THR A 832 38.27 -10.66 -23.85
N GLY A 833 39.43 -10.02 -23.96
CA GLY A 833 39.96 -9.10 -22.96
C GLY A 833 40.87 -9.82 -21.96
N ALA A 834 41.82 -9.07 -21.40
CA ALA A 834 42.78 -9.61 -20.45
C ALA A 834 42.10 -9.97 -19.12
N PRO A 835 42.63 -10.96 -18.37
CA PRO A 835 42.18 -11.18 -17.01
C PRO A 835 42.55 -10.00 -16.11
N THR A 836 41.80 -9.82 -15.02
CA THR A 836 42.30 -9.00 -13.90
C THR A 836 43.35 -9.80 -13.13
N SER A 837 44.28 -9.11 -12.45
CA SER A 837 45.30 -9.77 -11.65
C SER A 837 45.84 -8.85 -10.56
N GLY A 838 46.50 -9.44 -9.56
CA GLY A 838 47.08 -8.70 -8.44
C GLY A 838 46.03 -8.09 -7.50
N THR A 839 46.45 -7.11 -6.70
CA THR A 839 45.63 -6.45 -5.67
C THR A 839 45.43 -4.95 -5.92
N ASP A 840 46.04 -4.39 -6.95
CA ASP A 840 46.13 -2.95 -7.18
C ASP A 840 44.86 -2.32 -7.78
N THR A 841 43.79 -3.11 -7.97
CA THR A 841 42.49 -2.65 -8.49
C THR A 841 42.62 -1.95 -9.85
N VAL A 842 43.29 -2.62 -10.78
CA VAL A 842 43.50 -2.12 -12.15
C VAL A 842 42.41 -2.64 -13.08
N PRO A 843 41.70 -1.78 -13.83
CA PRO A 843 40.69 -2.23 -14.79
C PRO A 843 41.31 -2.99 -15.96
N SER A 844 40.68 -4.12 -16.33
CA SER A 844 40.87 -4.72 -17.65
C SER A 844 39.82 -4.16 -18.61
N LYS A 845 40.25 -3.70 -19.79
CA LYS A 845 39.42 -2.93 -20.72
C LYS A 845 39.31 -3.58 -22.11
N ILE A 846 38.19 -3.33 -22.76
CA ILE A 846 37.96 -3.48 -24.20
C ILE A 846 37.26 -2.22 -24.69
N THR A 847 37.75 -1.61 -25.77
CA THR A 847 37.11 -0.41 -26.36
C THR A 847 35.93 -0.76 -27.27
N SER A 848 35.94 -1.92 -27.94
CA SER A 848 34.87 -2.35 -28.85
C SER A 848 34.71 -3.87 -28.87
N PHE A 849 33.48 -4.37 -29.01
CA PHE A 849 33.17 -5.79 -29.20
C PHE A 849 31.91 -5.99 -30.07
N PRO A 850 31.80 -7.06 -30.88
CA PRO A 850 32.86 -7.99 -31.23
C PRO A 850 33.92 -7.33 -32.12
#